data_AF-A0A3C2BC63-F1
#
_entry.id   AF-A0A3C2BC63-F1
#
_cell.length_a   1.000
_cell.length_b   1.000
_cell.length_c   1.000
_cell.angle_alpha   90.00
_cell.angle_beta   90.00
_cell.angle_gamma   90.00
#
_symmetry.space_group_name_H-M   'P 1'
#
loop_
_entity.id
_entity.type
_entity.pdbx_description
1 polymer ?
#
loop_
_entity_poly.entity_id
_entity_poly.type
_entity_poly.pdbx_seq_one_letter_code
_entity_poly.pdbx_strand_id
1 'polypeptide(L)'
;MKIKKEYTCTLGLLLITVWSALQYIFLQNVPDTVSTFSFMFITNLVGFAVLVTAQFRKLKQLNKKILLKGLILTLELIGYNFFLILGSRGLDSVIVSSIVSMYFIFVTPMLVLMKKQVSFRSAIASMVAIISLLLMFNADLNMLFSSKNVIFLIIADLFFESYIITIPIVGKNEDSSVLTISQMIFSCIFSFIGWSVETGIGMSKFSFPRDAKFWVSVLFMGVFIRALYSILQINCQKHVKPVNASLIFASEIIITLVTNPIMSKLMHTSYTPATNYQMLGCLLFVVAVLIADDTIMGKFGYTDMDTKIYIDKEGNEQVQSTLSKKLINMTLVISMLALVVSTIICISAISSIRTTAVEKSMMLGQDAADVSEMALKKELEKELTSTATDKATLAEAKLKAYISSAQYASEFASALYSNPSDYTEKEVMYPVKENIGIWAMQRIIADKSISYSDVEAENKLLGNMETVFSSITEHSENVSTIYIGTETGIIISYDPNSEYAELGVENYYDFRKADWYTEGKKADKPFFTKTYQDGYGRGLTITCVAPVYDADNNFKGCIGIDILMNDINSSMVNDHIVDPSYATLIDSDGYIIASKDVDETSSGTTNIFDENIDTPIKYVADSVLSGKDGIVRKGEGDEAIYISYSGIPLTDWVLCIMSPVKNIIEPAVVIKNNIDTNTEQVSGTVNDSIRIIIMNCLVMFAIIILVITFYVGKRAGKITEPLKSLENDVLEISKGNFEQRTDVTTDDEIGSLARTFNDMTESLQKYISDLKEVTAKEERIASELSVATKIQADMLPSKFPAYPERNEFDIFATMTPAKEVGGDFYDFFFIDDDHLALVMADVSGKGVPAALFMVIAKTLIKNRAMMGGTPSEILSYVNNQLCEGNEAELFVTTWLAIIEISTGKGIASNAGHEYPAIRRGNGSFELYKQKHSAALAAMEGMRFKQYEFELAPGDSIYVYTDGVAEATDSDNQLYGTDRMLDALNKCSVAEPEKLLSAVKQSIDEFVGDAPQFDDITMLCFDYYGKDGKII
;
A
#
# COMPACT_ATOMS: atom_id res chain seq x y z
N MET A 1 33.80 -33.00 -5.65
CA MET A 1 34.52 -32.13 -4.69
C MET A 1 33.88 -30.73 -4.56
N LYS A 2 33.48 -30.06 -5.65
CA LYS A 2 32.76 -28.77 -5.67
C LYS A 2 31.43 -28.79 -4.87
N ILE A 3 30.57 -29.78 -5.12
CA ILE A 3 29.28 -29.99 -4.42
C ILE A 3 29.45 -30.15 -2.89
N LYS A 4 30.51 -30.85 -2.45
CA LYS A 4 30.79 -31.07 -1.03
C LYS A 4 31.19 -29.78 -0.31
N LYS A 5 31.86 -28.86 -1.02
CA LYS A 5 32.30 -27.55 -0.49
C LYS A 5 31.14 -26.56 -0.40
N GLU A 6 30.27 -26.54 -1.40
CA GLU A 6 29.06 -25.70 -1.42
C GLU A 6 28.11 -26.06 -0.29
N TYR A 7 27.84 -27.36 -0.08
CA TYR A 7 27.02 -27.83 1.04
C TYR A 7 27.60 -27.44 2.42
N THR A 8 28.91 -27.57 2.62
CA THR A 8 29.56 -27.12 3.86
C THR A 8 29.48 -25.62 4.07
N CYS A 9 29.48 -24.83 3.00
CA CYS A 9 29.33 -23.38 3.07
C CYS A 9 27.89 -22.97 3.39
N THR A 10 26.88 -23.64 2.82
CA THR A 10 25.47 -23.43 3.17
C THR A 10 25.21 -23.71 4.65
N LEU A 11 25.74 -24.81 5.18
CA LEU A 11 25.64 -25.12 6.61
C LEU A 11 26.36 -24.08 7.48
N GLY A 12 27.50 -23.57 7.00
CA GLY A 12 28.22 -22.47 7.65
C GLY A 12 27.41 -21.18 7.71
N LEU A 13 26.67 -20.84 6.64
CA LEU A 13 25.76 -19.70 6.61
C LEU A 13 24.56 -19.89 7.56
N LEU A 14 24.00 -21.10 7.65
CA LEU A 14 22.92 -21.40 8.58
C LEU A 14 23.36 -21.37 10.06
N LEU A 15 24.64 -21.69 10.35
CA LEU A 15 25.16 -21.57 11.71
C LEU A 15 25.24 -20.10 12.14
N ILE A 16 25.70 -19.22 11.26
CA ILE A 16 25.88 -17.81 11.57
C ILE A 16 24.56 -17.05 11.65
N THR A 17 23.48 -17.52 11.00
CA THR A 17 22.14 -16.94 11.18
C THR A 17 21.56 -17.16 12.57
N VAL A 18 21.94 -18.25 13.25
CA VAL A 18 21.60 -18.43 14.67
C VAL A 18 22.24 -17.34 15.52
N TRP A 19 23.50 -17.02 15.27
CA TRP A 19 24.17 -15.91 15.97
C TRP A 19 23.55 -14.56 15.62
N SER A 20 23.19 -14.34 14.35
CA SER A 20 22.47 -13.14 13.89
C SER A 20 21.15 -12.96 14.64
N ALA A 21 20.32 -14.01 14.73
CA ALA A 21 19.05 -13.97 15.46
C ALA A 21 19.23 -13.63 16.95
N LEU A 22 20.23 -14.25 17.60
CA LEU A 22 20.54 -13.98 19.01
C LEU A 22 21.07 -12.56 19.24
N GLN A 23 21.69 -11.94 18.24
CA GLN A 23 22.29 -10.62 18.35
C GLN A 23 21.26 -9.56 18.78
N TYR A 24 20.03 -9.64 18.28
CA TYR A 24 18.98 -8.66 18.57
C TYR A 24 18.60 -8.65 20.05
N ILE A 25 18.66 -9.81 20.71
CA ILE A 25 18.38 -9.95 22.14
C ILE A 25 19.49 -9.31 22.98
N PHE A 26 20.75 -9.47 22.57
CA PHE A 26 21.87 -8.82 23.26
C PHE A 26 21.90 -7.31 23.03
N LEU A 27 21.42 -6.81 21.87
CA LEU A 27 21.29 -5.36 21.63
C LEU A 27 20.28 -4.69 22.58
N GLN A 28 19.22 -5.39 23.01
CA GLN A 28 18.26 -4.85 23.98
C GLN A 28 18.87 -4.59 25.37
N ASN A 29 20.00 -5.22 25.70
CA ASN A 29 20.71 -4.98 26.97
C ASN A 29 21.65 -3.78 26.91
N VAL A 30 21.77 -3.09 25.78
CA VAL A 30 22.62 -1.92 25.64
C VAL A 30 21.84 -0.68 26.11
N PRO A 31 22.29 0.02 27.17
CA PRO A 31 21.59 1.20 27.66
C PRO A 31 21.58 2.33 26.63
N ASP A 32 20.50 3.10 26.55
CA ASP A 32 20.37 4.23 25.63
C ASP A 32 21.43 5.33 25.86
N THR A 33 21.98 5.40 27.07
CA THR A 33 23.05 6.31 27.47
C THR A 33 24.41 6.00 26.84
N VAL A 34 24.58 4.80 26.28
CA VAL A 34 25.82 4.41 25.59
C VAL A 34 25.76 4.89 24.14
N SER A 35 26.81 5.56 23.69
CA SER A 35 26.97 5.94 22.27
C SER A 35 27.02 4.70 21.38
N THR A 36 26.36 4.77 20.22
CA THR A 36 26.42 3.71 19.21
C THR A 36 27.85 3.47 18.73
N PHE A 37 28.62 4.54 18.46
CA PHE A 37 30.00 4.41 18.03
C PHE A 37 30.92 3.85 19.11
N SER A 38 30.72 4.22 20.39
CA SER A 38 31.52 3.66 21.49
C SER A 38 31.27 2.16 21.68
N PHE A 39 30.02 1.71 21.55
CA PHE A 39 29.66 0.30 21.59
C PHE A 39 30.21 -0.47 20.38
N MET A 40 30.14 0.11 19.17
CA MET A 40 30.78 -0.47 17.99
C MET A 40 32.29 -0.58 18.16
N PHE A 41 32.95 0.45 18.68
CA PHE A 41 34.40 0.45 18.88
C PHE A 41 34.84 -0.68 19.83
N ILE A 42 34.21 -0.81 20.99
CA ILE A 42 34.61 -1.83 21.96
C ILE A 42 34.33 -3.25 21.48
N THR A 43 33.20 -3.48 20.79
CA THR A 43 32.89 -4.80 20.21
C THR A 43 33.84 -5.15 19.06
N ASN A 44 34.16 -4.18 18.19
CA ASN A 44 35.14 -4.36 17.12
C ASN A 44 36.55 -4.64 17.67
N LEU A 45 36.95 -3.98 18.77
CA LEU A 45 38.25 -4.20 19.41
C LEU A 45 38.37 -5.62 19.99
N VAL A 46 37.32 -6.11 20.66
CA VAL A 46 37.25 -7.50 21.14
C VAL A 46 37.35 -8.48 19.97
N GLY A 47 36.57 -8.25 18.91
CA GLY A 47 36.61 -9.10 17.71
C GLY A 47 37.98 -9.09 17.01
N PHE A 48 38.62 -7.91 16.92
CA PHE A 48 39.97 -7.76 16.39
C PHE A 48 40.98 -8.56 17.19
N ALA A 49 40.94 -8.46 18.53
CA ALA A 49 41.83 -9.22 19.40
C ALA A 49 41.68 -10.73 19.16
N VAL A 50 40.44 -11.25 19.15
CA VAL A 50 40.15 -12.67 18.89
C VAL A 50 40.69 -13.11 17.53
N LEU A 51 40.43 -12.35 16.46
CA LEU A 51 40.89 -12.67 15.12
C LEU A 51 42.42 -12.67 15.00
N VAL A 52 43.08 -11.66 15.56
CA VAL A 52 44.54 -11.52 15.54
C VAL A 52 45.20 -12.65 16.32
N THR A 53 44.68 -13.00 17.49
CA THR A 53 45.23 -14.11 18.29
C THR A 53 45.04 -15.45 17.56
N ALA A 54 43.87 -15.68 16.95
CA ALA A 54 43.59 -16.94 16.25
C ALA A 54 44.34 -17.08 14.91
N GLN A 55 44.59 -15.97 14.20
CA GLN A 55 45.13 -15.97 12.83
C GLN A 55 46.47 -15.22 12.70
N PHE A 56 47.22 -15.11 13.80
CA PHE A 56 48.45 -14.31 13.89
C PHE A 56 49.44 -14.56 12.74
N ARG A 57 49.63 -15.83 12.34
CA ARG A 57 50.56 -16.20 11.26
C ARG A 57 50.16 -15.63 9.89
N LYS A 58 48.87 -15.41 9.66
CA LYS A 58 48.34 -14.89 8.39
C LYS A 58 48.45 -13.37 8.25
N LEU A 59 48.77 -12.64 9.32
CA LEU A 59 49.00 -11.18 9.26
C LEU A 59 50.11 -10.80 8.28
N LYS A 60 51.10 -11.69 8.08
CA LYS A 60 52.19 -11.47 7.11
C LYS A 60 51.72 -11.37 5.66
N GLN A 61 50.49 -11.81 5.36
CA GLN A 61 49.92 -11.77 4.01
C GLN A 61 49.20 -10.44 3.71
N LEU A 62 49.03 -9.55 4.70
CA LEU A 62 48.44 -8.23 4.50
C LEU A 62 49.29 -7.40 3.54
N ASN A 63 48.64 -6.84 2.53
CA ASN A 63 49.25 -5.93 1.56
C ASN A 63 48.29 -4.79 1.22
N LYS A 64 48.77 -3.77 0.49
CA LYS A 64 47.97 -2.59 0.13
C LYS A 64 46.68 -2.93 -0.63
N LYS A 65 46.70 -3.97 -1.48
CA LYS A 65 45.53 -4.40 -2.27
C LYS A 65 44.46 -5.03 -1.37
N ILE A 66 44.86 -5.92 -0.45
CA ILE A 66 43.94 -6.53 0.52
C ILE A 66 43.40 -5.49 1.49
N LEU A 67 44.24 -4.53 1.91
CA LEU A 67 43.80 -3.39 2.74
C LEU A 67 42.70 -2.58 2.06
N LEU A 68 42.88 -2.22 0.78
CA LEU A 68 41.88 -1.47 0.02
C LEU A 68 40.57 -2.27 -0.15
N LYS A 69 40.69 -3.58 -0.41
CA LYS A 69 39.53 -4.49 -0.49
C LYS A 69 38.77 -4.59 0.83
N GLY A 70 39.48 -4.69 1.95
CA GLY A 70 38.87 -4.69 3.28
C GLY A 70 38.24 -3.35 3.64
N LEU A 71 38.80 -2.22 3.16
CA LEU A 71 38.21 -0.90 3.34
C LEU A 71 36.83 -0.79 2.67
N ILE A 72 36.68 -1.27 1.43
CA ILE A 72 35.39 -1.28 0.71
C ILE A 72 34.33 -2.02 1.53
N LEU A 73 34.65 -3.24 1.96
CA LEU A 73 33.76 -4.06 2.79
C LEU A 73 33.43 -3.40 4.14
N THR A 74 34.37 -2.62 4.68
CA THR A 74 34.18 -1.92 5.96
C THR A 74 33.18 -0.78 5.85
N LEU A 75 33.20 -0.01 4.77
CA LEU A 75 32.29 1.13 4.58
C LEU A 75 30.83 0.67 4.59
N GLU A 76 30.54 -0.45 3.95
CA GLU A 76 29.20 -1.06 3.94
C GLU A 76 28.84 -1.61 5.32
N LEU A 77 29.75 -2.38 5.93
CA LEU A 77 29.48 -3.05 7.20
C LEU A 77 29.30 -2.07 8.38
N ILE A 78 30.03 -0.96 8.40
CA ILE A 78 29.86 0.07 9.43
C ILE A 78 28.48 0.73 9.31
N GLY A 79 28.06 1.04 8.08
CA GLY A 79 26.72 1.58 7.81
C GLY A 79 25.65 0.65 8.37
N TYR A 80 25.69 -0.64 7.98
CA TYR A 80 24.78 -1.65 8.51
C TYR A 80 24.73 -1.67 10.03
N ASN A 81 25.89 -1.79 10.69
CA ASN A 81 25.95 -1.92 12.14
C ASN A 81 25.48 -0.67 12.89
N PHE A 82 25.84 0.51 12.40
CA PHE A 82 25.44 1.76 13.01
C PHE A 82 23.92 1.91 13.00
N PHE A 83 23.30 1.74 11.83
CA PHE A 83 21.85 1.87 11.67
C PHE A 83 21.08 0.73 12.34
N LEU A 84 21.63 -0.50 12.34
CA LEU A 84 21.03 -1.61 13.07
C LEU A 84 20.95 -1.34 14.57
N ILE A 85 22.07 -0.94 15.19
CA ILE A 85 22.12 -0.63 16.62
C ILE A 85 21.17 0.51 16.95
N LEU A 86 21.20 1.59 16.16
CA LEU A 86 20.36 2.76 16.36
C LEU A 86 18.85 2.44 16.22
N GLY A 87 18.47 1.70 15.18
CA GLY A 87 17.09 1.30 14.91
C GLY A 87 16.56 0.23 15.86
N SER A 88 17.43 -0.60 16.44
CA SER A 88 17.01 -1.65 17.38
C SER A 88 16.58 -1.14 18.76
N ARG A 89 16.96 0.08 19.14
CA ARG A 89 16.67 0.64 20.47
C ARG A 89 15.16 0.78 20.69
N GLY A 90 14.68 0.24 21.80
CA GLY A 90 13.27 0.31 22.18
C GLY A 90 12.31 -0.54 21.34
N LEU A 91 12.80 -1.39 20.43
CA LEU A 91 11.98 -2.32 19.67
C LEU A 91 12.14 -3.78 20.17
N ASP A 92 11.07 -4.57 20.07
CA ASP A 92 11.12 -6.00 20.34
C ASP A 92 12.00 -6.72 19.30
N SER A 93 12.75 -7.74 19.74
CA SER A 93 13.71 -8.48 18.91
C SER A 93 13.04 -9.12 17.69
N VAL A 94 11.77 -9.53 17.80
CA VAL A 94 10.99 -10.09 16.68
C VAL A 94 10.67 -8.99 15.67
N ILE A 95 10.32 -7.78 16.13
CA ILE A 95 10.03 -6.64 15.24
C ILE A 95 11.30 -6.25 14.48
N VAL A 96 12.43 -6.12 15.19
CA VAL A 96 13.72 -5.79 14.58
C VAL A 96 14.10 -6.85 13.55
N SER A 97 14.05 -8.14 13.92
CA SER A 97 14.36 -9.25 13.01
C SER A 97 13.40 -9.27 11.82
N SER A 98 12.12 -8.96 11.99
CA SER A 98 11.14 -8.96 10.89
C SER A 98 11.40 -7.87 9.86
N ILE A 99 11.84 -6.68 10.31
CA ILE A 99 12.20 -5.58 9.43
C ILE A 99 13.53 -5.88 8.77
N VAL A 100 14.55 -6.27 9.54
CA VAL A 100 15.90 -6.48 9.02
C VAL A 100 15.95 -7.67 8.07
N SER A 101 15.09 -8.67 8.20
CA SER A 101 15.03 -9.75 7.20
C SER A 101 14.47 -9.30 5.83
N MET A 102 14.20 -8.02 5.57
CA MET A 102 13.75 -7.51 4.27
C MET A 102 14.88 -7.30 3.26
N TYR A 103 16.17 -7.32 3.65
CA TYR A 103 17.29 -7.06 2.70
C TYR A 103 17.28 -7.98 1.46
N PHE A 104 16.80 -9.23 1.55
CA PHE A 104 16.81 -10.14 0.39
C PHE A 104 15.90 -9.66 -0.75
N ILE A 105 14.91 -8.81 -0.45
CA ILE A 105 13.98 -8.22 -1.42
C ILE A 105 14.75 -7.41 -2.48
N PHE A 106 15.80 -6.73 -2.06
CA PHE A 106 16.56 -5.82 -2.91
C PHE A 106 17.69 -6.53 -3.68
N VAL A 107 18.21 -7.65 -3.17
CA VAL A 107 19.33 -8.40 -3.78
C VAL A 107 19.04 -8.79 -5.23
N THR A 108 17.83 -9.28 -5.51
CA THR A 108 17.46 -9.72 -6.86
C THR A 108 17.40 -8.55 -7.86
N PRO A 109 16.65 -7.46 -7.59
CA PRO A 109 16.70 -6.23 -8.39
C PRO A 109 18.11 -5.66 -8.59
N MET A 110 18.94 -5.62 -7.55
CA MET A 110 20.27 -5.02 -7.62
C MET A 110 21.23 -5.83 -8.49
N LEU A 111 21.17 -7.17 -8.42
CA LEU A 111 21.88 -8.04 -9.36
C LEU A 111 21.46 -7.81 -10.82
N VAL A 112 20.18 -7.59 -11.08
CA VAL A 112 19.66 -7.26 -12.42
C VAL A 112 20.20 -5.90 -12.89
N LEU A 113 20.21 -4.88 -12.03
CA LEU A 113 20.80 -3.56 -12.32
C LEU A 113 22.30 -3.66 -12.64
N MET A 114 23.02 -4.56 -11.94
CA MET A 114 24.43 -4.87 -12.21
C MET A 114 24.66 -5.74 -13.47
N LYS A 115 23.62 -6.03 -14.25
CA LYS A 115 23.66 -6.93 -15.43
C LYS A 115 24.19 -8.33 -15.10
N LYS A 116 23.98 -8.82 -13.87
CA LYS A 116 24.31 -10.20 -13.47
C LYS A 116 23.11 -11.10 -13.72
N GLN A 117 23.36 -12.32 -14.20
CA GLN A 117 22.30 -13.30 -14.42
C GLN A 117 21.73 -13.78 -13.09
N VAL A 118 20.41 -13.67 -12.92
CA VAL A 118 19.67 -14.24 -11.79
C VAL A 118 18.87 -15.44 -12.30
N SER A 119 18.98 -16.57 -11.60
CA SER A 119 18.19 -17.75 -11.97
C SER A 119 16.71 -17.49 -11.69
N PHE A 120 15.85 -17.97 -12.59
CA PHE A 120 14.40 -17.82 -12.43
C PHE A 120 13.88 -18.44 -11.12
N ARG A 121 14.49 -19.53 -10.65
CA ARG A 121 14.17 -20.15 -9.35
C ARG A 121 14.49 -19.24 -8.19
N SER A 122 15.64 -18.58 -8.24
CA SER A 122 16.06 -17.61 -7.22
C SER A 122 15.10 -16.42 -7.18
N ALA A 123 14.53 -16.00 -8.33
CA ALA A 123 13.49 -14.97 -8.36
C ALA A 123 12.16 -15.46 -7.74
N ILE A 124 11.72 -16.69 -8.04
CA ILE A 124 10.52 -17.29 -7.40
C ILE A 124 10.73 -17.44 -5.90
N ALA A 125 11.87 -17.98 -5.48
CA ALA A 125 12.20 -18.14 -4.07
C ALA A 125 12.16 -16.81 -3.33
N SER A 126 12.75 -15.75 -3.90
CA SER A 126 12.62 -14.38 -3.35
C SER A 126 11.16 -13.91 -3.28
N MET A 127 10.33 -14.19 -4.28
CA MET A 127 8.90 -13.82 -4.22
C MET A 127 8.11 -14.60 -3.16
N VAL A 128 8.32 -15.91 -3.05
CA VAL A 128 7.67 -16.73 -1.99
C VAL A 128 8.15 -16.28 -0.61
N ALA A 129 9.44 -15.91 -0.48
CA ALA A 129 9.98 -15.34 0.73
C ALA A 129 9.37 -13.97 1.06
N ILE A 130 9.04 -13.12 0.07
CA ILE A 130 8.30 -11.86 0.29
C ILE A 130 6.90 -12.13 0.83
N ILE A 131 6.16 -13.05 0.20
CA ILE A 131 4.81 -13.43 0.66
C ILE A 131 4.86 -13.99 2.08
N SER A 132 5.82 -14.87 2.34
CA SER A 132 6.09 -15.38 3.67
C SER A 132 6.34 -14.25 4.66
N LEU A 133 7.22 -13.31 4.32
CA LEU A 133 7.56 -12.21 5.21
C LEU A 133 6.35 -11.34 5.52
N LEU A 134 5.48 -11.08 4.53
CA LEU A 134 4.21 -10.37 4.73
C LEU A 134 3.27 -11.11 5.70
N LEU A 135 3.21 -12.45 5.67
CA LEU A 135 2.44 -13.24 6.64
C LEU A 135 3.07 -13.22 8.04
N MET A 136 4.40 -13.16 8.12
CA MET A 136 5.14 -13.08 9.38
C MET A 136 5.08 -11.67 9.99
N PHE A 137 4.81 -10.66 9.16
CA PHE A 137 4.70 -9.28 9.55
C PHE A 137 3.35 -9.01 10.23
N ASN A 138 3.31 -9.23 11.54
CA ASN A 138 2.12 -9.03 12.37
C ASN A 138 2.01 -7.61 12.96
N ALA A 139 2.94 -6.70 12.64
CA ALA A 139 2.93 -5.35 13.18
C ALA A 139 1.95 -4.45 12.39
N ASP A 140 1.33 -3.51 13.11
CA ASP A 140 0.48 -2.50 12.51
C ASP A 140 1.24 -1.77 11.39
N LEU A 141 0.70 -1.77 10.17
CA LEU A 141 1.31 -1.09 9.01
C LEU A 141 1.61 0.38 9.31
N ASN A 142 0.82 1.01 10.20
CA ASN A 142 1.07 2.37 10.68
C ASN A 142 2.39 2.48 11.46
N MET A 143 2.77 1.47 12.24
CA MET A 143 4.03 1.45 12.99
C MET A 143 5.25 1.46 12.04
N LEU A 144 5.10 0.85 10.85
CA LEU A 144 6.16 0.78 9.83
C LEU A 144 6.53 2.16 9.27
N PHE A 145 5.54 3.04 9.12
CA PHE A 145 5.70 4.34 8.49
C PHE A 145 5.81 5.51 9.49
N SER A 146 5.45 5.31 10.76
CA SER A 146 5.46 6.39 11.76
C SER A 146 6.70 6.43 12.66
N SER A 147 7.48 5.35 12.78
CA SER A 147 8.63 5.28 13.69
C SER A 147 9.98 5.56 13.01
N LYS A 148 10.74 6.53 13.54
CA LYS A 148 12.11 6.84 13.07
C LYS A 148 13.05 5.64 13.13
N ASN A 149 12.84 4.75 14.10
CA ASN A 149 13.67 3.56 14.29
C ASN A 149 13.54 2.57 13.13
N VAL A 150 12.33 2.46 12.56
CA VAL A 150 12.07 1.59 11.40
C VAL A 150 12.82 2.09 10.17
N ILE A 151 12.87 3.41 9.94
CA ILE A 151 13.64 4.00 8.84
C ILE A 151 15.12 3.63 8.95
N PHE A 152 15.70 3.69 10.16
CA PHE A 152 17.10 3.27 10.35
C PHE A 152 17.29 1.78 10.02
N LEU A 153 16.37 0.90 10.40
CA LEU A 153 16.46 -0.52 10.06
C LEU A 153 16.39 -0.75 8.54
N ILE A 154 15.53 -0.03 7.82
CA ILE A 154 15.46 -0.10 6.34
C ILE A 154 16.79 0.36 5.71
N ILE A 155 17.40 1.43 6.25
CA ILE A 155 18.71 1.88 5.77
C ILE A 155 19.79 0.82 6.06
N ALA A 156 19.73 0.16 7.22
CA ALA A 156 20.64 -0.94 7.55
C ALA A 156 20.55 -2.07 6.50
N ASP A 157 19.34 -2.43 6.07
CA ASP A 157 19.11 -3.47 5.07
C ASP A 157 19.77 -3.16 3.72
N LEU A 158 19.70 -1.91 3.26
CA LEU A 158 20.36 -1.48 2.02
C LEU A 158 21.89 -1.65 2.12
N PHE A 159 22.48 -1.33 3.27
CA PHE A 159 23.92 -1.56 3.50
C PHE A 159 24.26 -3.04 3.54
N PHE A 160 23.44 -3.86 4.18
CA PHE A 160 23.68 -5.29 4.29
C PHE A 160 23.51 -6.02 2.97
N GLU A 161 22.52 -5.62 2.17
CA GLU A 161 22.30 -6.09 0.82
C GLU A 161 23.52 -5.81 -0.09
N SER A 162 23.99 -4.56 -0.10
CA SER A 162 25.21 -4.18 -0.83
C SER A 162 26.40 -5.02 -0.37
N TYR A 163 26.56 -5.20 0.95
CA TYR A 163 27.61 -6.04 1.53
C TYR A 163 27.55 -7.50 1.05
N ILE A 164 26.34 -8.07 0.97
CA ILE A 164 26.12 -9.44 0.49
C ILE A 164 26.58 -9.60 -0.97
N ILE A 165 26.36 -8.60 -1.80
CA ILE A 165 26.69 -8.60 -3.23
C ILE A 165 28.20 -8.32 -3.43
N THR A 166 28.79 -7.48 -2.59
CA THR A 166 30.21 -7.08 -2.68
C THR A 166 31.17 -8.20 -2.27
N ILE A 167 30.83 -9.04 -1.28
CA ILE A 167 31.73 -10.11 -0.79
C ILE A 167 32.23 -11.06 -1.89
N PRO A 168 31.37 -11.66 -2.74
CA PRO A 168 31.83 -12.56 -3.80
C PRO A 168 32.71 -11.86 -4.85
N ILE A 169 32.51 -10.56 -5.06
CA ILE A 169 33.26 -9.76 -6.04
C ILE A 169 34.65 -9.45 -5.51
N VAL A 170 34.73 -8.93 -4.28
CA VAL A 170 35.99 -8.48 -3.67
C VAL A 170 36.84 -9.66 -3.18
N GLY A 171 36.18 -10.68 -2.64
CA GLY A 171 36.78 -11.80 -1.91
C GLY A 171 37.17 -13.02 -2.74
N LYS A 172 36.79 -13.12 -4.03
CA LYS A 172 36.91 -14.35 -4.86
C LYS A 172 38.26 -15.05 -4.78
N ASN A 173 39.36 -14.28 -4.79
CA ASN A 173 40.74 -14.79 -4.86
C ASN A 173 41.57 -14.50 -3.60
N GLU A 174 40.98 -14.01 -2.52
CA GLU A 174 41.69 -13.62 -1.30
C GLU A 174 41.45 -14.63 -0.16
N ASP A 175 42.41 -14.78 0.77
CA ASP A 175 42.18 -15.55 2.00
C ASP A 175 41.13 -14.85 2.89
N SER A 176 40.07 -15.58 3.26
CA SER A 176 38.94 -15.06 4.03
C SER A 176 39.37 -14.46 5.37
N SER A 177 40.33 -15.08 6.05
CA SER A 177 40.85 -14.61 7.34
C SER A 177 41.60 -13.29 7.19
N VAL A 178 42.47 -13.16 6.18
CA VAL A 178 43.26 -11.94 5.95
C VAL A 178 42.36 -10.77 5.57
N LEU A 179 41.36 -11.02 4.72
CA LEU A 179 40.36 -10.02 4.34
C LEU A 179 39.51 -9.57 5.53
N THR A 180 39.10 -10.51 6.40
CA THR A 180 38.35 -10.20 7.64
C THR A 180 39.19 -9.34 8.60
N ILE A 181 40.48 -9.67 8.78
CA ILE A 181 41.39 -8.86 9.60
C ILE A 181 41.50 -7.45 9.04
N SER A 182 41.67 -7.31 7.73
CA SER A 182 41.70 -6.00 7.08
C SER A 182 40.42 -5.20 7.34
N GLN A 183 39.25 -5.82 7.19
CA GLN A 183 37.96 -5.19 7.46
C GLN A 183 37.84 -4.74 8.93
N MET A 184 38.33 -5.57 9.85
CA MET A 184 38.27 -5.26 11.28
C MET A 184 39.19 -4.09 11.67
N ILE A 185 40.38 -3.96 11.06
CA ILE A 185 41.28 -2.82 11.28
C ILE A 185 40.56 -1.50 11.00
N PHE A 186 39.95 -1.38 9.82
CA PHE A 186 39.22 -0.17 9.45
C PHE A 186 37.95 -0.01 10.30
N SER A 187 37.27 -1.10 10.67
CA SER A 187 36.09 -1.05 11.55
C SER A 187 36.42 -0.42 12.90
N CYS A 188 37.56 -0.77 13.51
CA CYS A 188 38.07 -0.13 14.73
C CYS A 188 38.40 1.36 14.50
N ILE A 189 39.08 1.71 13.40
CA ILE A 189 39.47 3.10 13.11
C ILE A 189 38.25 4.00 12.95
N PHE A 190 37.29 3.62 12.10
CA PHE A 190 36.11 4.45 11.84
C PHE A 190 35.18 4.55 13.05
N SER A 191 34.98 3.46 13.80
CA SER A 191 34.18 3.53 15.03
C SER A 191 34.84 4.40 16.10
N PHE A 192 36.18 4.41 16.20
CA PHE A 192 36.90 5.33 17.06
C PHE A 192 36.77 6.79 16.62
N ILE A 193 36.89 7.07 15.31
CA ILE A 193 36.73 8.41 14.75
C ILE A 193 35.30 8.92 15.03
N GLY A 194 34.29 8.10 14.75
CA GLY A 194 32.89 8.45 15.02
C GLY A 194 32.64 8.76 16.50
N TRP A 195 33.16 7.93 17.41
CA TRP A 195 33.05 8.17 18.84
C TRP A 195 33.80 9.44 19.29
N SER A 196 34.98 9.71 18.72
CA SER A 196 35.75 10.92 19.00
C SER A 196 35.00 12.18 18.56
N VAL A 197 34.34 12.13 17.41
CA VAL A 197 33.49 13.24 16.91
C VAL A 197 32.32 13.47 17.84
N GLU A 198 31.56 12.42 18.20
CA GLU A 198 30.42 12.53 19.14
C GLU A 198 30.83 13.08 20.51
N THR A 199 31.99 12.67 21.01
CA THR A 199 32.52 13.18 22.28
C THR A 199 32.93 14.65 22.15
N GLY A 200 33.54 15.05 21.02
CA GLY A 200 33.96 16.42 20.75
C GLY A 200 32.81 17.42 20.65
N ILE A 201 31.63 16.98 20.19
CA ILE A 201 30.39 17.79 20.14
C ILE A 201 29.51 17.66 21.40
N GLY A 202 29.98 16.94 22.42
CA GLY A 202 29.29 16.80 23.71
C GLY A 202 28.10 15.83 23.71
N MET A 203 27.91 15.01 22.68
CA MET A 203 26.81 14.05 22.58
C MET A 203 27.05 12.75 23.37
N SER A 204 28.29 12.44 23.74
CA SER A 204 28.61 11.26 24.56
C SER A 204 29.80 11.51 25.49
N LYS A 205 29.92 10.67 26.53
CA LYS A 205 31.06 10.67 27.47
C LYS A 205 31.96 9.47 27.23
N PHE A 206 33.24 9.63 27.55
CA PHE A 206 34.25 8.57 27.45
C PHE A 206 34.15 7.60 28.66
N SER A 207 33.02 6.93 28.81
CA SER A 207 32.73 6.07 29.96
C SER A 207 31.80 4.92 29.55
N PHE A 208 32.09 3.70 30.04
CA PHE A 208 31.24 2.53 29.84
C PHE A 208 30.48 2.17 31.12
N PRO A 209 29.26 1.62 31.01
CA PRO A 209 28.52 1.08 32.15
C PRO A 209 29.30 -0.03 32.87
N ARG A 210 29.10 -0.16 34.19
CA ARG A 210 29.61 -1.29 34.98
C ARG A 210 28.64 -2.48 35.04
N ASP A 211 27.54 -2.42 34.31
CA ASP A 211 26.50 -3.46 34.30
C ASP A 211 27.02 -4.75 33.63
N ALA A 212 26.79 -5.89 34.28
CA ALA A 212 27.20 -7.19 33.78
C ALA A 212 26.48 -7.55 32.47
N LYS A 213 25.21 -7.17 32.31
CA LYS A 213 24.44 -7.46 31.09
C LYS A 213 25.03 -6.74 29.87
N PHE A 214 25.50 -5.51 30.05
CA PHE A 214 26.22 -4.76 29.03
C PHE A 214 27.49 -5.48 28.58
N TRP A 215 28.36 -5.90 29.52
CA TRP A 215 29.64 -6.55 29.18
C TRP A 215 29.47 -7.94 28.57
N VAL A 216 28.46 -8.70 29.00
CA VAL A 216 28.10 -9.97 28.35
C VAL A 216 27.70 -9.73 26.88
N SER A 217 26.93 -8.66 26.62
CA SER A 217 26.54 -8.28 25.26
C SER A 217 27.74 -7.84 24.43
N VAL A 218 28.68 -7.08 25.01
CA VAL A 218 29.95 -6.71 24.37
C VAL A 218 30.77 -7.95 24.00
N LEU A 219 30.88 -8.92 24.91
CA LEU A 219 31.64 -10.15 24.68
C LEU A 219 30.99 -11.01 23.58
N PHE A 220 29.67 -11.21 23.64
CA PHE A 220 28.93 -11.96 22.64
C PHE A 220 29.09 -11.32 21.26
N MET A 221 28.85 -10.01 21.16
CA MET A 221 29.00 -9.27 19.91
C MET A 221 30.43 -9.32 19.39
N GLY A 222 31.43 -9.11 20.24
CA GLY A 222 32.84 -9.13 19.83
C GLY A 222 33.29 -10.51 19.33
N VAL A 223 32.99 -11.58 20.07
CA VAL A 223 33.46 -12.93 19.73
C VAL A 223 32.65 -13.55 18.60
N PHE A 224 31.32 -13.58 18.74
CA PHE A 224 30.47 -14.31 17.80
C PHE A 224 30.14 -13.49 16.56
N ILE A 225 29.81 -12.20 16.69
CA ILE A 225 29.38 -11.38 15.54
C ILE A 225 30.57 -10.70 14.85
N ARG A 226 31.47 -10.05 15.59
CA ARG A 226 32.61 -9.34 14.98
C ARG A 226 33.64 -10.32 14.45
N ALA A 227 34.04 -11.34 15.21
CA ALA A 227 35.06 -12.29 14.79
C ALA A 227 34.52 -13.49 14.00
N LEU A 228 33.81 -14.41 14.65
CA LEU A 228 33.45 -15.72 14.08
C LEU A 228 32.46 -15.61 12.91
N TYR A 229 31.40 -14.83 13.06
CA TYR A 229 30.41 -14.59 12.02
C TYR A 229 31.06 -13.98 10.77
N SER A 230 31.84 -12.90 10.93
CA SER A 230 32.48 -12.22 9.79
C SER A 230 33.40 -13.14 8.98
N ILE A 231 34.23 -13.95 9.65
CA ILE A 231 35.15 -14.87 8.95
C ILE A 231 34.40 -15.99 8.23
N LEU A 232 33.37 -16.56 8.86
CA LEU A 232 32.52 -17.61 8.29
C LEU A 232 31.70 -17.07 7.12
N GLN A 233 31.12 -15.88 7.25
CA GLN A 233 30.38 -15.21 6.20
C GLN A 233 31.26 -15.01 4.97
N ILE A 234 32.40 -14.33 5.12
CA ILE A 234 33.32 -14.08 3.99
C ILE A 234 33.80 -15.40 3.37
N ASN A 235 34.02 -16.45 4.17
CA ASN A 235 34.48 -17.72 3.65
C ASN A 235 33.41 -18.50 2.88
N CYS A 236 32.18 -18.54 3.39
CA CYS A 236 31.10 -19.32 2.81
C CYS A 236 30.46 -18.59 1.62
N GLN A 237 30.28 -17.29 1.74
CA GLN A 237 29.58 -16.47 0.74
C GLN A 237 30.38 -16.28 -0.56
N LYS A 238 31.69 -16.54 -0.56
CA LYS A 238 32.49 -16.68 -1.80
C LYS A 238 32.04 -17.84 -2.68
N HIS A 239 31.36 -18.83 -2.10
CA HIS A 239 31.00 -20.09 -2.75
C HIS A 239 29.50 -20.30 -2.88
N VAL A 240 28.68 -19.36 -2.39
CA VAL A 240 27.22 -19.42 -2.44
C VAL A 240 26.71 -18.22 -3.25
N LYS A 241 25.73 -18.43 -4.14
CA LYS A 241 25.12 -17.36 -4.93
C LYS A 241 24.53 -16.29 -3.99
N PRO A 242 24.64 -14.97 -4.28
CA PRO A 242 24.16 -13.92 -3.38
C PRO A 242 22.68 -14.06 -2.98
N VAL A 243 21.81 -14.45 -3.91
CA VAL A 243 20.37 -14.65 -3.63
C VAL A 243 20.13 -15.80 -2.66
N ASN A 244 20.89 -16.90 -2.78
CA ASN A 244 20.75 -18.03 -1.87
C ASN A 244 21.29 -17.66 -0.49
N ALA A 245 22.41 -16.93 -0.43
CA ALA A 245 22.95 -16.41 0.82
C ALA A 245 21.95 -15.48 1.52
N SER A 246 21.32 -14.55 0.80
CA SER A 246 20.34 -13.62 1.37
C SER A 246 19.08 -14.31 1.88
N LEU A 247 18.59 -15.35 1.18
CA LEU A 247 17.46 -16.16 1.66
C LEU A 247 17.82 -16.96 2.91
N ILE A 248 19.04 -17.52 2.99
CA ILE A 248 19.52 -18.19 4.19
C ILE A 248 19.59 -17.18 5.33
N PHE A 249 20.17 -16.00 5.12
CA PHE A 249 20.23 -14.96 6.14
C PHE A 249 18.84 -14.59 6.65
N ALA A 250 17.88 -14.37 5.75
CA ALA A 250 16.52 -13.98 6.10
C ALA A 250 15.74 -15.07 6.84
N SER A 251 16.23 -16.32 6.89
CA SER A 251 15.67 -17.36 7.79
C SER A 251 15.90 -17.06 9.28
N GLU A 252 16.73 -16.07 9.62
CA GLU A 252 16.93 -15.61 10.99
C GLU A 252 15.62 -15.24 11.69
N ILE A 253 14.61 -14.72 10.98
CA ILE A 253 13.29 -14.42 11.56
C ILE A 253 12.61 -15.66 12.16
N ILE A 254 12.76 -16.82 11.52
CA ILE A 254 12.23 -18.10 12.01
C ILE A 254 12.96 -18.49 13.30
N ILE A 255 14.29 -18.35 13.30
CA ILE A 255 15.13 -18.65 14.45
C ILE A 255 14.79 -17.70 15.60
N THR A 256 14.60 -16.41 15.34
CA THR A 256 14.19 -15.41 16.33
C THR A 256 12.83 -15.78 16.92
N LEU A 257 11.83 -16.11 16.11
CA LEU A 257 10.51 -16.52 16.59
C LEU A 257 10.54 -17.74 17.53
N VAL A 258 11.41 -18.72 17.23
CA VAL A 258 11.55 -19.94 18.06
C VAL A 258 12.38 -19.68 19.31
N THR A 259 13.44 -18.88 19.20
CA THR A 259 14.39 -18.64 20.31
C THR A 259 13.92 -17.55 21.26
N ASN A 260 13.14 -16.57 20.82
CA ASN A 260 12.71 -15.43 21.63
C ASN A 260 11.94 -15.86 22.90
N PRO A 261 10.95 -16.77 22.87
CA PRO A 261 10.27 -17.22 24.09
C PRO A 261 11.21 -17.91 25.10
N ILE A 262 12.18 -18.68 24.60
CA ILE A 262 13.14 -19.42 25.43
C ILE A 262 14.12 -18.45 26.08
N MET A 263 14.69 -17.56 25.27
CA MET A 263 15.72 -16.63 25.71
C MET A 263 15.16 -15.52 26.59
N SER A 264 13.96 -15.02 26.29
CA SER A 264 13.29 -14.02 27.13
C SER A 264 12.93 -14.56 28.50
N LYS A 265 12.59 -15.86 28.59
CA LYS A 265 12.41 -16.54 29.88
C LYS A 265 13.73 -16.69 30.65
N LEU A 266 14.85 -16.88 29.96
CA LEU A 266 16.18 -17.03 30.55
C LEU A 266 16.81 -15.69 30.98
N MET A 267 16.45 -14.60 30.28
CA MET A 267 16.97 -13.24 30.50
C MET A 267 16.02 -12.34 31.32
N HIS A 268 14.85 -12.87 31.71
CA HIS A 268 13.78 -12.15 32.40
C HIS A 268 13.28 -10.91 31.66
N THR A 269 13.07 -11.03 30.34
CA THR A 269 12.53 -9.99 29.47
C THR A 269 11.12 -10.36 28.98
N SER A 270 10.30 -9.36 28.64
CA SER A 270 8.99 -9.62 28.01
C SER A 270 9.17 -10.17 26.60
N TYR A 271 8.24 -11.02 26.16
CA TYR A 271 8.20 -11.52 24.78
C TYR A 271 6.76 -11.58 24.28
N THR A 272 6.62 -11.53 22.95
CA THR A 272 5.33 -11.64 22.27
C THR A 272 5.18 -13.07 21.72
N PRO A 273 4.08 -13.79 22.00
CA PRO A 273 3.86 -15.12 21.43
C PRO A 273 3.67 -15.06 19.92
N ALA A 274 4.14 -16.09 19.22
CA ALA A 274 3.98 -16.21 17.77
C ALA A 274 2.52 -16.46 17.38
N THR A 275 2.03 -15.79 16.33
CA THR A 275 0.68 -16.00 15.80
C THR A 275 0.61 -17.19 14.84
N ASN A 276 -0.60 -17.72 14.60
CA ASN A 276 -0.82 -18.77 13.60
C ASN A 276 -0.33 -18.36 12.20
N TYR A 277 -0.46 -17.07 11.85
CA TYR A 277 0.01 -16.51 10.59
C TYR A 277 1.54 -16.45 10.51
N GLN A 278 2.21 -16.12 11.62
CA GLN A 278 3.67 -16.21 11.69
C GLN A 278 4.17 -17.64 11.53
N MET A 279 3.47 -18.64 12.09
CA MET A 279 3.81 -20.05 11.87
C MET A 279 3.59 -20.49 10.42
N LEU A 280 2.50 -20.07 9.78
CA LEU A 280 2.25 -20.33 8.36
C LEU A 280 3.28 -19.65 7.46
N GLY A 281 3.65 -18.40 7.80
CA GLY A 281 4.73 -17.66 7.18
C GLY A 281 6.06 -18.44 7.29
N CYS A 282 6.47 -18.88 8.48
CA CYS A 282 7.65 -19.73 8.63
C CYS A 282 7.65 -20.95 7.69
N LEU A 283 6.51 -21.64 7.56
CA LEU A 283 6.36 -22.78 6.65
C LEU A 283 6.56 -22.38 5.18
N LEU A 284 5.96 -21.26 4.75
CA LEU A 284 6.12 -20.69 3.42
C LEU A 284 7.57 -20.22 3.16
N PHE A 285 8.25 -19.67 4.16
CA PHE A 285 9.67 -19.31 4.05
C PHE A 285 10.54 -20.56 3.85
N VAL A 286 10.25 -21.65 4.58
CA VAL A 286 10.94 -22.93 4.35
C VAL A 286 10.71 -23.39 2.91
N VAL A 287 9.49 -23.29 2.39
CA VAL A 287 9.22 -23.58 0.97
C VAL A 287 10.04 -22.69 0.03
N ALA A 288 10.15 -21.38 0.31
CA ALA A 288 11.00 -20.47 -0.47
C ALA A 288 12.47 -20.92 -0.51
N VAL A 289 13.03 -21.31 0.64
CA VAL A 289 14.39 -21.82 0.74
C VAL A 289 14.55 -23.15 -0.01
N LEU A 290 13.56 -24.04 0.06
CA LEU A 290 13.56 -25.30 -0.69
C LEU A 290 13.51 -25.07 -2.21
N ILE A 291 12.78 -24.05 -2.67
CA ILE A 291 12.73 -23.66 -4.09
C ILE A 291 14.08 -23.11 -4.56
N ALA A 292 14.82 -22.41 -3.70
CA ALA A 292 16.16 -21.89 -4.00
C ALA A 292 17.26 -22.96 -4.01
N ASP A 293 17.02 -24.15 -3.43
CA ASP A 293 18.01 -25.22 -3.35
C ASP A 293 18.04 -26.09 -4.61
N ASP A 294 19.18 -26.03 -5.31
CA ASP A 294 19.42 -26.74 -6.57
C ASP A 294 19.40 -28.28 -6.39
N THR A 295 19.74 -28.79 -5.20
CA THR A 295 19.83 -30.23 -4.88
C THR A 295 18.45 -30.83 -4.63
N ILE A 296 17.60 -30.12 -3.91
CA ILE A 296 16.27 -30.58 -3.51
C ILE A 296 15.34 -30.55 -4.72
N MET A 297 15.28 -29.44 -5.45
CA MET A 297 14.48 -29.34 -6.66
C MET A 297 14.95 -30.33 -7.73
N GLY A 298 16.26 -30.60 -7.80
CA GLY A 298 16.82 -31.63 -8.66
C GLY A 298 16.25 -33.04 -8.42
N LYS A 299 15.92 -33.40 -7.17
CA LYS A 299 15.28 -34.68 -6.83
C LYS A 299 13.82 -34.77 -7.28
N PHE A 300 13.14 -33.62 -7.45
CA PHE A 300 11.77 -33.55 -7.96
C PHE A 300 11.70 -33.47 -9.49
N GLY A 301 12.81 -33.73 -10.20
CA GLY A 301 12.88 -33.57 -11.66
C GLY A 301 12.98 -32.11 -12.13
N TYR A 302 13.06 -31.17 -11.18
CA TYR A 302 13.36 -29.77 -11.43
C TYR A 302 14.87 -29.55 -11.18
N THR A 303 15.76 -30.16 -11.96
CA THR A 303 17.16 -29.70 -12.05
C THR A 303 17.19 -28.40 -12.86
N ASP A 304 18.06 -27.44 -12.52
CA ASP A 304 18.16 -26.19 -13.27
C ASP A 304 18.41 -26.59 -14.72
N MET A 305 17.37 -26.47 -15.57
CA MET A 305 17.31 -27.19 -16.83
C MET A 305 18.58 -26.91 -17.60
N ASP A 306 19.36 -27.97 -17.84
CA ASP A 306 20.75 -27.96 -18.26
C ASP A 306 21.11 -26.68 -19.02
N THR A 307 21.74 -25.74 -18.33
CA THR A 307 22.57 -24.78 -19.04
C THR A 307 23.72 -25.57 -19.62
N LYS A 308 23.68 -25.83 -20.94
CA LYS A 308 24.87 -26.31 -21.63
C LYS A 308 25.91 -25.21 -21.46
N ILE A 309 26.96 -25.55 -20.70
CA ILE A 309 28.14 -24.71 -20.55
C ILE A 309 29.04 -25.07 -21.72
N TYR A 310 29.15 -24.17 -22.67
CA TYR A 310 30.16 -24.28 -23.71
C TYR A 310 31.39 -23.50 -23.26
N ILE A 311 32.55 -24.12 -23.37
CA ILE A 311 33.82 -23.47 -23.10
C ILE A 311 34.26 -22.88 -24.45
N ASP A 312 34.32 -21.56 -24.55
CA ASP A 312 34.89 -20.92 -25.74
C ASP A 312 36.40 -21.25 -25.85
N LYS A 313 37.02 -20.98 -27.01
CA LYS A 313 38.44 -21.26 -27.22
C LYS A 313 39.38 -20.48 -26.27
N GLU A 314 38.87 -19.47 -25.55
CA GLU A 314 39.59 -18.70 -24.53
C GLU A 314 39.44 -19.27 -23.11
N GLY A 315 38.67 -20.35 -22.93
CA GLY A 315 38.44 -20.99 -21.65
C GLY A 315 37.29 -20.38 -20.83
N ASN A 316 36.46 -19.52 -21.42
CA ASN A 316 35.32 -18.91 -20.73
C ASN A 316 34.06 -19.76 -20.87
N GLU A 317 33.38 -19.99 -19.74
CA GLU A 317 32.09 -20.69 -19.69
C GLU A 317 30.96 -19.79 -20.21
N GLN A 318 30.41 -20.11 -21.38
CA GLN A 318 29.20 -19.53 -21.97
C GLN A 318 27.96 -20.39 -21.63
N VAL A 319 26.90 -19.74 -21.14
CA VAL A 319 25.73 -20.39 -20.53
C VAL A 319 24.49 -20.14 -21.39
N GLN A 320 23.98 -21.17 -22.08
CA GLN A 320 22.79 -21.06 -22.94
C GLN A 320 21.56 -21.72 -22.28
N SER A 321 20.41 -21.02 -22.25
CA SER A 321 19.18 -21.52 -21.60
C SER A 321 18.32 -22.39 -22.53
N THR A 322 17.81 -23.52 -22.03
CA THR A 322 16.89 -24.42 -22.75
C THR A 322 15.50 -23.80 -23.03
N LEU A 323 14.82 -24.27 -24.08
CA LEU A 323 13.50 -23.77 -24.50
C LEU A 323 12.41 -23.93 -23.43
N SER A 324 12.40 -25.06 -22.69
CA SER A 324 11.46 -25.26 -21.58
C SER A 324 11.67 -24.22 -20.48
N LYS A 325 12.90 -23.83 -20.17
CA LYS A 325 13.20 -22.76 -19.21
C LYS A 325 12.58 -21.43 -19.65
N LYS A 326 12.63 -21.09 -20.95
CA LYS A 326 12.01 -19.86 -21.48
C LYS A 326 10.47 -19.88 -21.37
N LEU A 327 9.83 -21.01 -21.70
CA LEU A 327 8.36 -21.16 -21.66
C LEU A 327 7.79 -21.13 -20.23
N ILE A 328 8.46 -21.82 -19.29
CA ILE A 328 8.08 -21.79 -17.88
C ILE A 328 8.22 -20.37 -17.32
N ASN A 329 9.33 -19.68 -17.62
CA ASN A 329 9.56 -18.31 -17.19
C ASN A 329 8.47 -17.35 -17.70
N MET A 330 8.13 -17.41 -18.99
CA MET A 330 7.15 -16.51 -19.59
C MET A 330 5.75 -16.68 -18.98
N THR A 331 5.30 -17.94 -18.80
CA THR A 331 3.95 -18.24 -18.29
C THR A 331 3.80 -17.85 -16.81
N LEU A 332 4.83 -18.08 -16.01
CA LEU A 332 4.84 -17.68 -14.60
C LEU A 332 4.93 -16.16 -14.45
N VAL A 333 5.75 -15.46 -15.25
CA VAL A 333 5.81 -13.99 -15.22
C VAL A 333 4.45 -13.38 -15.53
N ILE A 334 3.73 -13.88 -16.55
CA ILE A 334 2.39 -13.40 -16.89
C ILE A 334 1.39 -13.69 -15.76
N SER A 335 1.41 -14.90 -15.21
CA SER A 335 0.53 -15.30 -14.10
C SER A 335 0.80 -14.47 -12.85
N MET A 336 2.07 -14.17 -12.56
CA MET A 336 2.50 -13.34 -11.42
C MET A 336 2.12 -11.87 -11.60
N LEU A 337 2.29 -11.30 -12.79
CA LEU A 337 1.85 -9.94 -13.10
C LEU A 337 0.35 -9.77 -12.90
N ALA A 338 -0.46 -10.71 -13.43
CA ALA A 338 -1.91 -10.70 -13.25
C ALA A 338 -2.31 -10.72 -11.76
N LEU A 339 -1.56 -11.49 -10.96
CA LEU A 339 -1.85 -11.74 -9.56
C LEU A 339 -1.44 -10.55 -8.67
N VAL A 340 -0.31 -9.90 -8.95
CA VAL A 340 0.10 -8.64 -8.30
C VAL A 340 -0.90 -7.53 -8.60
N VAL A 341 -1.30 -7.37 -9.86
CA VAL A 341 -2.30 -6.36 -10.26
C VAL A 341 -3.64 -6.62 -9.56
N SER A 342 -4.12 -7.87 -9.54
CA SER A 342 -5.36 -8.23 -8.85
C SER A 342 -5.29 -7.93 -7.34
N THR A 343 -4.14 -8.15 -6.70
CA THR A 343 -3.95 -7.91 -5.27
C THR A 343 -4.02 -6.41 -4.96
N ILE A 344 -3.36 -5.58 -5.76
CA ILE A 344 -3.39 -4.12 -5.62
C ILE A 344 -4.83 -3.60 -5.79
N ILE A 345 -5.57 -4.10 -6.78
CA ILE A 345 -6.97 -3.72 -7.01
C ILE A 345 -7.84 -4.10 -5.81
N CYS A 346 -7.72 -5.34 -5.29
CA CYS A 346 -8.50 -5.78 -4.13
C CYS A 346 -8.19 -4.97 -2.87
N ILE A 347 -6.91 -4.73 -2.56
CA ILE A 347 -6.51 -3.93 -1.39
C ILE A 347 -7.04 -2.49 -1.51
N SER A 348 -6.94 -1.90 -2.71
CA SER A 348 -7.46 -0.56 -2.98
C SER A 348 -8.98 -0.49 -2.77
N ALA A 349 -9.73 -1.45 -3.34
CA ALA A 349 -11.18 -1.53 -3.20
C ALA A 349 -11.62 -1.69 -1.73
N ILE A 350 -10.97 -2.59 -0.99
CA ILE A 350 -11.27 -2.83 0.42
C ILE A 350 -10.93 -1.60 1.28
N SER A 351 -9.79 -0.96 1.03
CA SER A 351 -9.40 0.27 1.73
C SER A 351 -10.41 1.41 1.49
N SER A 352 -10.91 1.54 0.26
CA SER A 352 -11.95 2.50 -0.09
C SER A 352 -13.28 2.20 0.59
N ILE A 353 -13.70 0.93 0.65
CA ILE A 353 -14.93 0.52 1.35
C ILE A 353 -14.81 0.85 2.85
N ARG A 354 -13.64 0.59 3.44
CA ARG A 354 -13.37 0.91 4.86
C ARG A 354 -13.50 2.40 5.13
N THR A 355 -12.80 3.25 4.38
CA THR A 355 -12.83 4.69 4.63
C THR A 355 -14.24 5.23 4.50
N THR A 356 -14.97 4.84 3.44
CA THR A 356 -16.36 5.24 3.26
C THR A 356 -17.30 4.72 4.36
N ALA A 357 -17.11 3.48 4.82
CA ALA A 357 -17.95 2.88 5.86
C ALA A 357 -17.74 3.55 7.22
N VAL A 358 -16.49 3.78 7.64
CA VAL A 358 -16.18 4.42 8.92
C VAL A 358 -16.62 5.89 8.92
N GLU A 359 -16.31 6.63 7.85
CA GLU A 359 -16.67 8.05 7.73
C GLU A 359 -18.19 8.26 7.74
N LYS A 360 -18.94 7.44 6.97
CA LYS A 360 -20.41 7.49 6.99
C LYS A 360 -21.00 7.07 8.33
N SER A 361 -20.42 6.08 9.02
CA SER A 361 -20.90 5.65 10.34
C SER A 361 -20.72 6.75 11.38
N MET A 362 -19.59 7.47 11.36
CA MET A 362 -19.35 8.60 12.26
C MET A 362 -20.30 9.76 11.98
N MET A 363 -20.52 10.11 10.71
CA MET A 363 -21.49 11.15 10.34
C MET A 363 -22.92 10.79 10.79
N LEU A 364 -23.38 9.56 10.49
CA LEU A 364 -24.69 9.06 10.93
C LEU A 364 -24.83 9.11 12.46
N GLY A 365 -23.75 8.83 13.18
CA GLY A 365 -23.71 8.89 14.63
C GLY A 365 -23.86 10.31 15.19
N GLN A 366 -23.15 11.27 14.62
CA GLN A 366 -23.27 12.69 14.99
C GLN A 366 -24.65 13.24 14.63
N ASP A 367 -25.13 12.99 13.42
CA ASP A 367 -26.47 13.42 12.99
C ASP A 367 -27.56 12.84 13.89
N ALA A 368 -27.45 11.56 14.29
CA ALA A 368 -28.41 10.93 15.19
C ALA A 368 -28.39 11.54 16.60
N ALA A 369 -27.21 11.90 17.12
CA ALA A 369 -27.07 12.56 18.42
C ALA A 369 -27.70 13.96 18.39
N ASP A 370 -27.38 14.76 17.37
CA ASP A 370 -27.88 16.13 17.22
C ASP A 370 -29.42 16.16 17.03
N VAL A 371 -29.95 15.25 16.21
CA VAL A 371 -31.40 15.10 16.01
C VAL A 371 -32.08 14.67 17.32
N SER A 372 -31.46 13.76 18.09
CA SER A 372 -32.00 13.31 19.38
C SER A 372 -32.00 14.42 20.42
N GLU A 373 -30.92 15.20 20.51
CA GLU A 373 -30.84 16.36 21.42
C GLU A 373 -31.91 17.39 21.08
N MET A 374 -32.06 17.73 19.79
CA MET A 374 -33.09 18.66 19.34
C MET A 374 -34.51 18.17 19.62
N ALA A 375 -34.77 16.87 19.43
CA ALA A 375 -36.07 16.27 19.69
C ALA A 375 -36.40 16.25 21.19
N LEU A 376 -35.45 15.85 22.04
CA LEU A 376 -35.60 15.83 23.50
C LEU A 376 -35.84 17.23 24.06
N LYS A 377 -35.10 18.23 23.57
CA LYS A 377 -35.27 19.64 23.95
C LYS A 377 -36.67 20.15 23.62
N LYS A 378 -37.15 19.84 22.41
CA LYS A 378 -38.49 20.23 21.96
C LYS A 378 -39.60 19.53 22.76
N GLU A 379 -39.44 18.24 23.07
CA GLU A 379 -40.43 17.50 23.86
C GLU A 379 -40.48 18.02 25.31
N LEU A 380 -39.33 18.33 25.92
CA LEU A 380 -39.29 18.93 27.25
C LEU A 380 -39.96 20.30 27.28
N GLU A 381 -39.65 21.20 26.33
CA GLU A 381 -40.27 22.53 26.28
C GLU A 381 -41.80 22.42 26.24
N LYS A 382 -42.32 21.45 25.48
CA LYS A 382 -43.74 21.15 25.39
C LYS A 382 -44.30 20.54 26.68
N GLU A 383 -43.62 19.57 27.29
CA GLU A 383 -44.04 18.91 28.52
C GLU A 383 -44.06 19.89 29.71
N LEU A 384 -43.02 20.72 29.88
CA LEU A 384 -42.97 21.75 30.93
C LEU A 384 -44.07 22.78 30.76
N THR A 385 -44.28 23.27 29.54
CA THR A 385 -45.35 24.25 29.24
C THR A 385 -46.72 23.64 29.54
N SER A 386 -46.99 22.42 29.06
CA SER A 386 -48.25 21.74 29.34
C SER A 386 -48.46 21.56 30.85
N THR A 387 -47.44 21.11 31.57
CA THR A 387 -47.52 20.87 33.01
C THR A 387 -47.78 22.15 33.79
N ALA A 388 -47.09 23.25 33.45
CA ALA A 388 -47.29 24.55 34.09
C ALA A 388 -48.71 25.08 33.86
N THR A 389 -49.21 25.01 32.62
CA THR A 389 -50.56 25.41 32.25
C THR A 389 -51.63 24.54 32.92
N ASP A 390 -51.46 23.21 32.91
CA ASP A 390 -52.43 22.28 33.51
C ASP A 390 -52.51 22.49 35.04
N LYS A 391 -51.38 22.73 35.70
CA LYS A 391 -51.32 23.04 37.14
C LYS A 391 -51.90 24.42 37.46
N ALA A 392 -51.63 25.44 36.66
CA ALA A 392 -52.23 26.77 36.83
C ALA A 392 -53.76 26.72 36.62
N THR A 393 -54.23 25.92 35.67
CA THR A 393 -55.68 25.70 35.45
C THR A 393 -56.31 24.97 36.64
N LEU A 394 -55.64 23.96 37.19
CA LEU A 394 -56.08 23.27 38.41
C LEU A 394 -56.11 24.21 39.63
N ALA A 395 -55.12 25.11 39.74
CA ALA A 395 -55.09 26.20 40.73
C ALA A 395 -56.37 27.01 40.69
N GLU A 396 -56.67 27.50 39.49
CA GLU A 396 -57.76 28.43 39.24
C GLU A 396 -59.09 27.77 39.59
N ALA A 397 -59.27 26.50 39.20
CA ALA A 397 -60.46 25.73 39.53
C ALA A 397 -60.68 25.63 41.05
N LYS A 398 -59.62 25.40 41.84
CA LYS A 398 -59.69 25.36 43.31
C LYS A 398 -60.03 26.74 43.90
N LEU A 399 -59.34 27.79 43.46
CA LEU A 399 -59.59 29.17 43.93
C LEU A 399 -61.01 29.63 43.60
N LYS A 400 -61.51 29.27 42.42
CA LYS A 400 -62.89 29.54 42.01
C LYS A 400 -63.92 28.91 42.94
N ALA A 401 -63.63 27.74 43.51
CA ALA A 401 -64.51 27.08 44.47
C ALA A 401 -64.64 27.90 45.78
N TYR A 402 -63.54 28.51 46.25
CA TYR A 402 -63.58 29.40 47.42
C TYR A 402 -64.34 30.70 47.13
N ILE A 403 -64.11 31.33 45.96
CA ILE A 403 -64.91 32.50 45.53
C ILE A 403 -66.40 32.17 45.51
N SER A 404 -66.76 30.99 44.97
CA SER A 404 -68.15 30.55 44.91
C SER A 404 -68.74 30.33 46.31
N SER A 405 -67.93 29.81 47.24
CA SER A 405 -68.33 29.61 48.65
C SER A 405 -68.50 30.92 49.40
N ALA A 406 -67.58 31.88 49.23
CA ALA A 406 -67.66 33.21 49.82
C ALA A 406 -68.86 33.99 49.27
N GLN A 407 -69.11 33.91 47.97
CA GLN A 407 -70.28 34.49 47.32
C GLN A 407 -71.57 33.90 47.89
N TYR A 408 -71.65 32.57 48.01
CA TYR A 408 -72.83 31.90 48.56
C TYR A 408 -73.11 32.33 50.01
N ALA A 409 -72.08 32.42 50.85
CA ALA A 409 -72.19 32.93 52.21
C ALA A 409 -72.64 34.40 52.24
N SER A 410 -72.12 35.25 51.35
CA SER A 410 -72.53 36.66 51.27
C SER A 410 -73.98 36.82 50.83
N GLU A 411 -74.43 36.06 49.83
CA GLU A 411 -75.82 36.09 49.36
C GLU A 411 -76.79 35.64 50.46
N PHE A 412 -76.41 34.61 51.23
CA PHE A 412 -77.21 34.17 52.36
C PHE A 412 -77.27 35.24 53.47
N ALA A 413 -76.14 35.86 53.82
CA ALA A 413 -76.11 36.99 54.76
C ALA A 413 -76.97 38.17 54.27
N SER A 414 -76.91 38.49 52.97
CA SER A 414 -77.73 39.52 52.33
C SER A 414 -79.23 39.19 52.44
N ALA A 415 -79.59 37.92 52.29
CA ALA A 415 -80.97 37.45 52.48
C ALA A 415 -81.45 37.56 53.94
N LEU A 416 -80.58 37.30 54.92
CA LEU A 416 -80.88 37.54 56.34
C LEU A 416 -81.19 39.01 56.61
N TYR A 417 -80.38 39.94 56.08
CA TYR A 417 -80.61 41.38 56.24
C TYR A 417 -81.84 41.89 55.51
N SER A 418 -82.16 41.30 54.36
CA SER A 418 -83.29 41.72 53.53
C SER A 418 -84.64 41.26 54.09
N ASN A 419 -84.69 40.09 54.74
CA ASN A 419 -85.92 39.56 55.35
C ASN A 419 -85.68 39.02 56.78
N PRO A 420 -85.35 39.88 57.77
CA PRO A 420 -85.00 39.41 59.11
C PRO A 420 -86.12 38.64 59.83
N SER A 421 -87.39 38.90 59.49
CA SER A 421 -88.56 38.24 60.10
C SER A 421 -88.72 36.77 59.73
N ASP A 422 -88.05 36.32 58.66
CA ASP A 422 -88.20 34.95 58.13
C ASP A 422 -87.31 33.94 58.87
N TYR A 423 -86.46 34.40 59.77
CA TYR A 423 -85.45 33.61 60.45
C TYR A 423 -85.63 33.63 61.98
N THR A 424 -85.28 32.53 62.64
CA THR A 424 -85.33 32.43 64.10
C THR A 424 -84.14 33.15 64.74
N GLU A 425 -84.36 33.88 65.82
CA GLU A 425 -83.27 34.46 66.61
C GLU A 425 -82.39 33.35 67.20
N LYS A 426 -81.10 33.34 66.84
CA LYS A 426 -80.07 32.43 67.35
C LYS A 426 -78.91 33.22 67.91
N GLU A 427 -78.79 33.27 69.23
CA GLU A 427 -77.71 34.02 69.88
C GLU A 427 -76.36 33.31 69.76
N VAL A 428 -75.37 33.99 69.19
CA VAL A 428 -73.98 33.53 69.18
C VAL A 428 -73.26 34.05 70.42
N MET A 429 -72.54 33.17 71.13
CA MET A 429 -71.81 33.51 72.36
C MET A 429 -70.37 33.95 72.05
N TYR A 430 -69.75 34.66 72.99
CA TYR A 430 -68.29 34.89 72.97
C TYR A 430 -67.53 33.55 73.10
N PRO A 431 -66.21 33.52 72.82
CA PRO A 431 -65.40 32.30 72.96
C PRO A 431 -65.51 31.64 74.34
N VAL A 432 -65.87 30.36 74.36
CA VAL A 432 -66.01 29.53 75.58
C VAL A 432 -65.16 28.28 75.51
N LYS A 433 -64.87 27.70 76.67
CA LYS A 433 -63.96 26.56 76.79
C LYS A 433 -64.49 25.30 76.10
N GLU A 434 -65.82 25.16 76.02
CA GLU A 434 -66.51 24.05 75.38
C GLU A 434 -66.31 24.00 73.86
N ASN A 435 -65.93 25.13 73.25
CA ASN A 435 -65.73 25.26 71.80
C ASN A 435 -64.27 25.02 71.37
N ILE A 436 -63.39 24.55 72.26
CA ILE A 436 -61.99 24.26 71.91
C ILE A 436 -61.92 22.94 71.14
N GLY A 437 -61.34 22.96 69.94
CA GLY A 437 -61.15 21.81 69.05
C GLY A 437 -62.42 21.39 68.29
N ILE A 438 -63.50 22.17 68.36
CA ILE A 438 -64.79 21.88 67.71
C ILE A 438 -65.24 23.12 66.96
N TRP A 439 -65.58 22.98 65.68
CA TRP A 439 -66.15 24.05 64.89
C TRP A 439 -67.42 24.60 65.54
N ALA A 440 -67.37 25.86 65.96
CA ALA A 440 -68.49 26.52 66.64
C ALA A 440 -68.55 28.00 66.29
N MET A 441 -69.76 28.56 66.32
CA MET A 441 -70.00 29.99 66.13
C MET A 441 -69.56 30.77 67.36
N GLN A 442 -68.82 31.86 67.16
CA GLN A 442 -68.28 32.71 68.21
C GLN A 442 -68.33 34.18 67.79
N ARG A 443 -68.65 35.07 68.73
CA ARG A 443 -68.68 36.52 68.47
C ARG A 443 -67.51 37.25 69.11
N ILE A 444 -67.08 38.33 68.48
CA ILE A 444 -66.12 39.31 69.00
C ILE A 444 -66.64 40.70 68.66
N ILE A 445 -66.47 41.68 69.56
CA ILE A 445 -66.91 43.07 69.35
C ILE A 445 -65.72 43.94 68.92
N ALA A 446 -65.94 44.94 68.08
CA ALA A 446 -64.87 45.74 67.52
C ALA A 446 -64.14 46.62 68.56
N ASP A 447 -64.87 47.23 69.48
CA ASP A 447 -64.30 48.14 70.49
C ASP A 447 -65.13 48.15 71.79
N LYS A 448 -64.49 48.48 72.92
CA LYS A 448 -65.13 48.55 74.24
C LYS A 448 -66.23 49.61 74.35
N SER A 449 -66.29 50.57 73.41
CA SER A 449 -67.35 51.58 73.34
C SER A 449 -68.68 51.05 72.82
N ILE A 450 -68.71 49.87 72.18
CA ILE A 450 -69.93 49.24 71.67
C ILE A 450 -70.47 48.31 72.75
N SER A 451 -71.68 48.57 73.24
CA SER A 451 -72.33 47.65 74.19
C SER A 451 -72.94 46.49 73.44
N TYR A 452 -72.98 45.29 74.06
CA TYR A 452 -73.65 44.15 73.44
C TYR A 452 -75.12 44.43 73.11
N SER A 453 -75.81 45.24 73.93
CA SER A 453 -77.20 45.65 73.64
C SER A 453 -77.37 46.39 72.32
N ASP A 454 -76.32 47.04 71.81
CA ASP A 454 -76.35 47.81 70.57
C ASP A 454 -76.27 46.89 69.32
N VAL A 455 -75.75 45.68 69.49
CA VAL A 455 -75.53 44.69 68.42
C VAL A 455 -76.27 43.37 68.64
N GLU A 456 -77.03 43.24 69.74
CA GLU A 456 -77.72 42.00 70.15
C GLU A 456 -78.67 41.46 69.08
N ALA A 457 -79.47 42.34 68.46
CA ALA A 457 -80.41 41.95 67.41
C ALA A 457 -79.71 41.43 66.16
N GLU A 458 -78.58 42.05 65.79
CA GLU A 458 -77.77 41.64 64.64
C GLU A 458 -77.01 40.33 64.92
N ASN A 459 -76.49 40.16 66.14
CA ASN A 459 -75.90 38.90 66.60
C ASN A 459 -76.88 37.74 66.48
N LYS A 460 -78.12 37.93 66.96
CA LYS A 460 -79.18 36.92 66.91
C LYS A 460 -79.63 36.59 65.49
N LEU A 461 -79.64 37.57 64.59
CA LEU A 461 -79.96 37.37 63.18
C LEU A 461 -78.86 36.55 62.49
N LEU A 462 -77.60 36.96 62.65
CA LEU A 462 -76.44 36.33 62.03
C LEU A 462 -76.08 34.96 62.61
N GLY A 463 -76.59 34.57 63.78
CA GLY A 463 -76.47 33.19 64.26
C GLY A 463 -77.08 32.14 63.31
N ASN A 464 -77.95 32.54 62.38
CA ASN A 464 -78.45 31.66 61.32
C ASN A 464 -77.38 31.32 60.26
N MET A 465 -76.26 32.07 60.20
CA MET A 465 -75.13 31.80 59.30
C MET A 465 -74.45 30.46 59.57
N GLU A 466 -74.62 29.88 60.77
CA GLU A 466 -74.04 28.58 61.16
C GLU A 466 -74.34 27.48 60.14
N THR A 467 -75.54 27.48 59.54
CA THR A 467 -75.95 26.45 58.57
C THR A 467 -75.12 26.52 57.28
N VAL A 468 -74.76 27.73 56.84
CA VAL A 468 -73.95 27.94 55.64
C VAL A 468 -72.46 27.73 55.96
N PHE A 469 -72.00 28.26 57.10
CA PHE A 469 -70.60 28.13 57.52
C PHE A 469 -70.19 26.67 57.77
N SER A 470 -71.03 25.89 58.46
CA SER A 470 -70.81 24.45 58.64
C SER A 470 -70.78 23.69 57.31
N SER A 471 -71.73 23.95 56.40
CA SER A 471 -71.75 23.27 55.10
C SER A 471 -70.51 23.56 54.24
N ILE A 472 -70.00 24.79 54.25
CA ILE A 472 -68.81 25.18 53.49
C ILE A 472 -67.56 24.51 54.07
N THR A 473 -67.41 24.53 55.40
CA THR A 473 -66.24 23.95 56.09
C THR A 473 -66.21 22.43 56.05
N GLU A 474 -67.37 21.74 56.05
CA GLU A 474 -67.43 20.28 55.87
C GLU A 474 -67.00 19.80 54.47
N HIS A 475 -67.17 20.64 53.43
CA HIS A 475 -66.86 20.32 52.04
C HIS A 475 -65.57 20.98 51.52
N SER A 476 -64.89 21.74 52.37
CA SER A 476 -63.66 22.47 52.04
C SER A 476 -62.57 22.10 53.04
N GLU A 477 -61.74 21.12 52.69
CA GLU A 477 -60.72 20.55 53.59
C GLU A 477 -59.72 21.58 54.14
N ASN A 478 -59.54 22.73 53.47
CA ASN A 478 -58.44 23.68 53.74
C ASN A 478 -58.93 25.05 54.26
N VAL A 479 -60.20 25.18 54.63
CA VAL A 479 -60.70 26.42 55.28
C VAL A 479 -60.34 26.37 56.76
N SER A 480 -59.59 27.37 57.23
CA SER A 480 -59.17 27.46 58.63
C SER A 480 -60.19 28.19 59.50
N THR A 481 -60.83 29.22 58.95
CA THR A 481 -61.89 29.99 59.61
C THR A 481 -62.81 30.59 58.55
N ILE A 482 -64.10 30.68 58.84
CA ILE A 482 -65.06 31.48 58.06
C ILE A 482 -65.77 32.47 58.99
N TYR A 483 -65.94 33.72 58.58
CA TYR A 483 -66.50 34.75 59.44
C TYR A 483 -67.28 35.82 58.66
N ILE A 484 -68.15 36.53 59.37
CA ILE A 484 -68.80 37.77 58.93
C ILE A 484 -68.43 38.90 59.88
N GLY A 485 -67.78 39.94 59.38
CA GLY A 485 -67.60 41.20 60.10
C GLY A 485 -68.63 42.23 59.65
N THR A 486 -69.28 42.94 60.57
CA THR A 486 -70.34 43.92 60.24
C THR A 486 -69.89 45.38 60.44
N GLU A 487 -70.62 46.31 59.83
CA GLU A 487 -70.35 47.75 59.96
C GLU A 487 -70.62 48.27 61.38
N THR A 488 -71.61 47.71 62.07
CA THR A 488 -71.97 48.04 63.46
C THR A 488 -70.86 47.67 64.44
N GLY A 489 -69.96 46.76 64.07
CA GLY A 489 -68.78 46.38 64.83
C GLY A 489 -68.92 45.07 65.59
N ILE A 490 -69.68 44.10 65.08
CA ILE A 490 -69.63 42.70 65.53
C ILE A 490 -69.00 41.82 64.45
N ILE A 491 -68.12 40.90 64.84
CA ILE A 491 -67.64 39.83 63.97
C ILE A 491 -68.09 38.50 64.54
N ILE A 492 -68.63 37.65 63.68
CA ILE A 492 -69.06 36.30 64.01
C ILE A 492 -68.25 35.33 63.17
N SER A 493 -67.45 34.50 63.83
CA SER A 493 -66.64 33.46 63.20
C SER A 493 -67.20 32.08 63.49
N TYR A 494 -66.97 31.15 62.57
CA TYR A 494 -67.07 29.73 62.77
C TYR A 494 -65.64 29.20 62.75
N ASP A 495 -65.14 28.76 63.90
CA ASP A 495 -63.73 28.42 64.11
C ASP A 495 -63.63 27.30 65.16
N PRO A 496 -62.74 26.30 64.99
CA PRO A 496 -62.49 25.29 66.02
C PRO A 496 -61.55 25.75 67.15
N ASN A 497 -60.87 26.90 67.03
CA ASN A 497 -59.76 27.30 67.91
C ASN A 497 -60.12 28.46 68.86
N SER A 498 -61.07 28.22 69.76
CA SER A 498 -61.49 29.20 70.78
C SER A 498 -60.38 29.58 71.78
N GLU A 499 -59.32 28.78 71.87
CA GLU A 499 -58.26 28.88 72.88
C GLU A 499 -57.35 30.10 72.75
N TYR A 500 -57.36 30.76 71.59
CA TYR A 500 -56.58 31.98 71.34
C TYR A 500 -57.26 33.26 71.84
N ALA A 501 -58.52 33.18 72.26
CA ALA A 501 -59.27 34.27 72.85
C ALA A 501 -59.34 34.14 74.39
N GLU A 502 -59.63 35.25 75.09
CA GLU A 502 -59.84 35.20 76.54
C GLU A 502 -61.19 34.53 76.82
N LEU A 503 -61.16 33.30 77.34
CA LEU A 503 -62.34 32.45 77.48
C LEU A 503 -63.30 32.97 78.56
N GLY A 504 -64.61 32.92 78.28
CA GLY A 504 -65.63 33.27 79.27
C GLY A 504 -65.87 34.77 79.44
N VAL A 505 -65.23 35.61 78.62
CA VAL A 505 -65.38 37.07 78.63
C VAL A 505 -65.54 37.62 77.21
N GLU A 506 -66.09 38.83 77.10
CA GLU A 506 -66.25 39.50 75.81
C GLU A 506 -64.86 39.92 75.27
N ASN A 507 -64.55 39.47 74.06
CA ASN A 507 -63.29 39.77 73.38
C ASN A 507 -63.46 40.99 72.48
N TYR A 508 -62.40 41.79 72.33
CA TYR A 508 -62.42 43.02 71.54
C TYR A 508 -61.34 43.03 70.46
N TYR A 509 -61.74 43.17 69.20
CA TYR A 509 -60.84 43.24 68.04
C TYR A 509 -61.45 44.10 66.93
N ASP A 510 -60.85 45.26 66.65
CA ASP A 510 -61.36 46.20 65.64
C ASP A 510 -61.00 45.75 64.21
N PHE A 511 -61.65 44.68 63.75
CA PHE A 511 -61.50 44.10 62.41
C PHE A 511 -61.80 45.10 61.28
N ARG A 512 -62.53 46.18 61.56
CA ARG A 512 -62.88 47.20 60.56
C ARG A 512 -61.67 47.98 60.05
N LYS A 513 -60.54 47.91 60.76
CA LYS A 513 -59.25 48.46 60.33
C LYS A 513 -58.39 47.46 59.56
N ALA A 514 -58.79 46.18 59.48
CA ALA A 514 -58.04 45.17 58.78
C ALA A 514 -58.14 45.38 57.26
N ASP A 515 -57.05 45.07 56.54
CA ASP A 515 -56.97 45.25 55.10
C ASP A 515 -58.07 44.49 54.36
N TRP A 516 -58.34 43.23 54.77
CA TRP A 516 -59.41 42.41 54.18
C TRP A 516 -60.79 43.09 54.27
N TYR A 517 -61.10 43.77 55.37
CA TYR A 517 -62.39 44.42 55.58
C TYR A 517 -62.48 45.76 54.85
N THR A 518 -61.41 46.57 54.93
CA THR A 518 -61.37 47.90 54.29
C THR A 518 -61.34 47.80 52.77
N GLU A 519 -60.66 46.81 52.21
CA GLU A 519 -60.69 46.50 50.78
C GLU A 519 -62.01 45.81 50.40
N GLY A 520 -62.53 44.92 51.25
CA GLY A 520 -63.85 44.32 51.07
C GLY A 520 -64.99 45.34 50.96
N LYS A 521 -64.95 46.40 51.77
CA LYS A 521 -65.93 47.50 51.70
C LYS A 521 -65.88 48.27 50.37
N LYS A 522 -64.74 48.28 49.67
CA LYS A 522 -64.56 48.94 48.37
C LYS A 522 -64.82 47.99 47.19
N ALA A 523 -64.82 46.69 47.43
CA ALA A 523 -64.96 45.67 46.39
C ALA A 523 -66.44 45.49 46.00
N ASP A 524 -66.71 45.30 44.71
CA ASP A 524 -68.05 44.99 44.20
C ASP A 524 -68.29 43.46 44.03
N LYS A 525 -67.22 42.66 44.13
CA LYS A 525 -67.23 41.20 43.91
C LYS A 525 -66.28 40.52 44.88
N PRO A 526 -66.44 39.20 45.12
CA PRO A 526 -65.48 38.47 45.91
C PRO A 526 -64.08 38.51 45.31
N PHE A 527 -63.07 38.61 46.17
CA PHE A 527 -61.67 38.67 45.79
C PHE A 527 -60.80 37.99 46.85
N PHE A 528 -59.54 37.74 46.52
CA PHE A 528 -58.56 37.24 47.48
C PHE A 528 -57.70 38.39 48.01
N THR A 529 -57.41 38.39 49.30
CA THR A 529 -56.46 39.33 49.90
C THR A 529 -55.03 39.00 49.45
N LYS A 530 -54.11 39.95 49.68
CA LYS A 530 -52.69 39.62 49.74
C LYS A 530 -52.42 38.62 50.87
N THR A 531 -51.31 37.91 50.81
CA THR A 531 -50.90 36.99 51.88
C THR A 531 -50.58 37.78 53.15
N TYR A 532 -51.07 37.31 54.29
CA TYR A 532 -50.77 37.91 55.59
C TYR A 532 -50.72 36.85 56.68
N GLN A 533 -50.16 37.20 57.83
CA GLN A 533 -50.12 36.28 58.97
C GLN A 533 -51.52 36.16 59.56
N ASP A 534 -52.00 34.92 59.66
CA ASP A 534 -53.24 34.60 60.33
C ASP A 534 -53.35 35.25 61.72
N GLY A 535 -54.55 35.72 62.08
CA GLY A 535 -54.81 36.43 63.34
C GLY A 535 -54.54 35.59 64.60
N TYR A 536 -54.54 34.26 64.49
CA TYR A 536 -54.21 33.31 65.55
C TYR A 536 -52.78 32.77 65.45
N GLY A 537 -51.98 33.26 64.49
CA GLY A 537 -50.60 32.87 64.30
C GLY A 537 -50.42 31.47 63.68
N ARG A 538 -51.46 30.90 63.05
CA ARG A 538 -51.44 29.54 62.48
C ARG A 538 -50.54 29.38 61.26
N GLY A 539 -50.19 30.48 60.59
CA GLY A 539 -49.33 30.49 59.41
C GLY A 539 -49.71 31.59 58.42
N LEU A 540 -49.05 31.60 57.27
CA LEU A 540 -49.39 32.48 56.17
C LEU A 540 -50.76 32.10 55.59
N THR A 541 -51.63 33.09 55.42
CA THR A 541 -53.03 32.90 55.05
C THR A 541 -53.43 33.86 53.94
N ILE A 542 -54.36 33.43 53.10
CA ILE A 542 -55.14 34.32 52.24
C ILE A 542 -56.59 34.26 52.68
N THR A 543 -57.31 35.36 52.51
CA THR A 543 -58.74 35.40 52.77
C THR A 543 -59.49 35.60 51.47
N CYS A 544 -60.46 34.74 51.18
CA CYS A 544 -61.48 35.04 50.18
C CYS A 544 -62.54 35.93 50.83
N VAL A 545 -62.63 37.18 50.40
CA VAL A 545 -63.53 38.18 50.97
C VAL A 545 -64.69 38.43 50.02
N ALA A 546 -65.92 38.43 50.52
CA ALA A 546 -67.11 38.81 49.77
C ALA A 546 -67.89 39.91 50.52
N PRO A 547 -68.18 41.06 49.88
CA PRO A 547 -68.96 42.14 50.49
C PRO A 547 -70.43 41.72 50.64
N VAL A 548 -71.11 42.18 51.69
CA VAL A 548 -72.51 41.90 52.02
C VAL A 548 -73.32 43.19 51.96
N TYR A 549 -74.45 43.16 51.26
CA TYR A 549 -75.36 44.30 51.10
C TYR A 549 -76.79 43.93 51.49
N ASP A 550 -77.59 44.90 51.93
CA ASP A 550 -79.03 44.70 52.10
C ASP A 550 -79.81 44.90 50.79
N ALA A 551 -81.14 44.70 50.84
CA ALA A 551 -82.03 44.89 49.69
C ALA A 551 -82.01 46.31 49.10
N ASP A 552 -81.62 47.32 49.89
CA ASP A 552 -81.47 48.72 49.49
C ASP A 552 -80.05 49.04 48.98
N ASN A 553 -79.21 48.01 48.84
CA ASN A 553 -77.81 48.09 48.42
C ASN A 553 -76.91 48.88 49.39
N ASN A 554 -77.27 48.93 50.68
CA ASN A 554 -76.39 49.46 51.72
C ASN A 554 -75.43 48.38 52.19
N PHE A 555 -74.15 48.73 52.28
CA PHE A 555 -73.12 47.85 52.82
C PHE A 555 -73.43 47.47 54.27
N LYS A 556 -73.39 46.18 54.60
CA LYS A 556 -73.61 45.66 55.96
C LYS A 556 -72.37 45.05 56.59
N GLY A 557 -71.45 44.57 55.77
CA GLY A 557 -70.27 43.87 56.26
C GLY A 557 -69.56 43.09 55.16
N CYS A 558 -68.62 42.25 55.57
CA CYS A 558 -67.86 41.38 54.67
C CYS A 558 -67.82 39.96 55.25
N ILE A 559 -68.03 38.98 54.39
CA ILE A 559 -67.65 37.58 54.64
C ILE A 559 -66.17 37.42 54.37
N GLY A 560 -65.45 36.73 55.25
CA GLY A 560 -64.09 36.26 55.01
C GLY A 560 -64.00 34.75 55.17
N ILE A 561 -63.29 34.09 54.25
CA ILE A 561 -62.91 32.68 54.33
C ILE A 561 -61.40 32.61 54.34
N ASP A 562 -60.80 32.24 55.47
CA ASP A 562 -59.36 32.09 55.63
C ASP A 562 -58.91 30.71 55.14
N ILE A 563 -57.86 30.72 54.31
CA ILE A 563 -57.27 29.54 53.68
C ILE A 563 -55.77 29.56 53.99
N LEU A 564 -55.27 28.52 54.65
CA LEU A 564 -53.85 28.41 55.01
C LEU A 564 -52.99 28.08 53.78
N MET A 565 -51.83 28.72 53.67
CA MET A 565 -50.92 28.54 52.52
C MET A 565 -50.19 27.21 52.52
N ASN A 566 -50.03 26.55 53.67
CA ASN A 566 -49.36 25.24 53.75
C ASN A 566 -50.06 24.19 52.88
N ASP A 567 -51.38 24.23 52.78
CA ASP A 567 -52.16 23.29 51.97
C ASP A 567 -52.26 23.68 50.49
N ILE A 568 -52.14 24.98 50.18
CA ILE A 568 -51.92 25.42 48.80
C ILE A 568 -50.54 24.95 48.34
N ASN A 569 -49.49 25.09 49.17
CA ASN A 569 -48.15 24.60 48.86
C ASN A 569 -48.13 23.08 48.61
N SER A 570 -48.73 22.29 49.51
CA SER A 570 -48.79 20.84 49.38
C SER A 570 -49.58 20.37 48.14
N SER A 571 -50.73 20.99 47.86
CA SER A 571 -51.64 20.54 46.80
C SER A 571 -51.36 21.14 45.41
N MET A 572 -50.40 22.07 45.31
CA MET A 572 -50.05 22.77 44.07
C MET A 572 -48.63 22.49 43.62
N VAL A 573 -47.68 22.55 44.55
CA VAL A 573 -46.24 22.45 44.31
C VAL A 573 -45.74 21.02 44.61
N ASN A 574 -46.25 20.38 45.67
CA ASN A 574 -45.74 19.06 46.13
C ASN A 574 -46.48 17.84 45.56
N ASP A 575 -47.59 18.03 44.83
CA ASP A 575 -48.39 16.95 44.24
C ASP A 575 -47.64 16.29 43.06
N HIS A 576 -46.98 15.14 43.34
CA HIS A 576 -46.23 14.09 42.59
C HIS A 576 -46.02 14.13 41.05
N ILE A 577 -46.21 15.24 40.35
CA ILE A 577 -46.10 15.34 38.89
C ILE A 577 -44.75 15.95 38.46
N VAL A 578 -44.11 16.74 39.33
CA VAL A 578 -42.74 17.29 39.15
C VAL A 578 -42.00 17.14 40.47
N ASP A 579 -40.66 16.98 40.45
CA ASP A 579 -39.86 17.08 41.66
C ASP A 579 -40.14 18.45 42.31
N PRO A 580 -40.68 18.49 43.55
CA PRO A 580 -41.14 19.73 44.18
C PRO A 580 -40.04 20.79 44.32
N SER A 581 -38.77 20.37 44.23
CA SER A 581 -37.60 21.24 44.26
C SER A 581 -37.55 22.25 43.10
N TYR A 582 -38.40 22.08 42.09
CA TYR A 582 -38.39 22.91 40.89
C TYR A 582 -39.69 23.67 40.63
N ALA A 583 -40.68 23.61 41.53
CA ALA A 583 -41.92 24.37 41.40
C ALA A 583 -41.95 25.55 42.39
N THR A 584 -42.40 26.71 41.95
CA THR A 584 -42.46 27.94 42.75
C THR A 584 -43.65 28.80 42.33
N LEU A 585 -44.48 29.20 43.28
CA LEU A 585 -45.61 30.10 43.08
C LEU A 585 -45.24 31.50 43.59
N ILE A 586 -45.51 32.54 42.78
CA ILE A 586 -45.08 33.91 43.06
C ILE A 586 -46.26 34.87 42.81
N ASP A 587 -46.38 35.94 43.60
CA ASP A 587 -47.34 37.03 43.33
C ASP A 587 -46.78 38.09 42.35
N SER A 588 -47.61 39.07 41.99
CA SER A 588 -47.22 40.18 41.10
C SER A 588 -46.10 41.08 41.64
N ASP A 589 -45.91 41.10 42.96
CA ASP A 589 -44.90 41.91 43.64
C ASP A 589 -43.57 41.15 43.81
N GLY A 590 -43.51 39.89 43.35
CA GLY A 590 -42.32 39.04 43.38
C GLY A 590 -42.14 38.26 44.69
N TYR A 591 -43.15 38.22 45.56
CA TYR A 591 -43.09 37.38 46.76
C TYR A 591 -43.39 35.93 46.43
N ILE A 592 -42.55 35.03 46.95
CA ILE A 592 -42.73 33.59 46.87
C ILE A 592 -43.86 33.20 47.82
N ILE A 593 -44.96 32.72 47.25
CA ILE A 593 -46.15 32.26 47.96
C ILE A 593 -46.00 30.81 48.40
N ALA A 594 -45.40 29.99 47.53
CA ALA A 594 -45.23 28.56 47.76
C ALA A 594 -43.98 28.04 47.03
N SER A 595 -43.13 27.29 47.72
CA SER A 595 -42.04 26.49 47.13
C SER A 595 -41.64 25.40 48.13
N LYS A 596 -40.79 24.46 47.71
CA LYS A 596 -40.23 23.43 48.59
C LYS A 596 -39.43 24.00 49.78
N ASP A 597 -38.73 25.11 49.56
CA ASP A 597 -37.80 25.69 50.54
C ASP A 597 -38.45 26.75 51.45
N VAL A 598 -39.73 27.07 51.22
CA VAL A 598 -40.51 27.91 52.12
C VAL A 598 -40.89 27.08 53.35
N ASP A 599 -40.29 27.41 54.50
CA ASP A 599 -40.60 26.80 55.78
C ASP A 599 -42.03 27.19 56.20
N GLU A 600 -42.88 26.16 56.34
CA GLU A 600 -44.31 26.21 56.70
C GLU A 600 -44.60 27.00 58.00
N THR A 601 -43.57 27.27 58.80
CA THR A 601 -43.66 27.97 60.10
C THR A 601 -42.93 29.32 60.14
N SER A 602 -42.29 29.72 59.04
CA SER A 602 -41.49 30.94 58.98
C SER A 602 -42.35 32.19 58.81
N SER A 603 -42.09 33.22 59.63
CA SER A 603 -42.86 34.45 59.71
C SER A 603 -42.51 35.51 58.66
N GLY A 604 -41.83 35.13 57.56
CA GLY A 604 -41.31 36.06 56.56
C GLY A 604 -41.77 35.73 55.14
N THR A 605 -42.32 36.72 54.44
CA THR A 605 -42.54 36.64 52.99
C THR A 605 -41.20 36.84 52.27
N THR A 606 -40.75 35.81 51.56
CA THR A 606 -39.51 35.87 50.79
C THR A 606 -39.76 36.51 49.42
N ASN A 607 -38.95 37.50 49.03
CA ASN A 607 -39.07 38.13 47.72
C ASN A 607 -37.94 37.67 46.78
N ILE A 608 -38.26 37.36 45.51
CA ILE A 608 -37.27 36.93 44.50
C ILE A 608 -36.18 37.98 44.22
N PHE A 609 -36.42 39.24 44.58
CA PHE A 609 -35.47 40.34 44.41
C PHE A 609 -34.52 40.54 45.61
N ASP A 610 -34.70 39.81 46.72
CA ASP A 610 -33.80 39.87 47.89
C ASP A 610 -32.35 39.55 47.47
N GLU A 611 -31.39 40.30 48.01
CA GLU A 611 -29.96 40.12 47.72
C GLU A 611 -29.40 38.82 48.32
N ASN A 612 -30.03 38.31 49.39
CA ASN A 612 -29.57 37.11 50.09
C ASN A 612 -30.05 35.81 49.43
N ILE A 613 -30.82 35.89 48.35
CA ILE A 613 -31.48 34.75 47.71
C ILE A 613 -31.11 34.71 46.24
N ASP A 614 -30.37 33.67 45.87
CA ASP A 614 -29.95 33.42 44.50
C ASP A 614 -30.89 32.40 43.84
N THR A 615 -31.98 32.90 43.24
CA THR A 615 -32.95 32.08 42.50
C THR A 615 -32.84 32.34 41.00
N PRO A 616 -32.84 31.30 40.14
CA PRO A 616 -32.85 31.45 38.68
C PRO A 616 -33.99 32.32 38.15
N ILE A 617 -35.11 32.38 38.89
CA ILE A 617 -36.29 33.19 38.54
C ILE A 617 -35.97 34.69 38.56
N LYS A 618 -35.10 35.14 39.46
CA LYS A 618 -34.71 36.56 39.62
C LYS A 618 -34.25 37.18 38.30
N TYR A 619 -33.56 36.40 37.48
CA TYR A 619 -33.00 36.84 36.21
C TYR A 619 -34.00 36.84 35.04
N VAL A 620 -35.20 36.29 35.25
CA VAL A 620 -36.28 36.24 34.26
C VAL A 620 -37.58 36.84 34.79
N ALA A 621 -37.51 37.54 35.94
CA ALA A 621 -38.66 38.08 36.66
C ALA A 621 -39.52 38.99 35.77
N ASP A 622 -38.93 39.83 34.92
CA ASP A 622 -39.67 40.70 34.00
C ASP A 622 -40.59 39.91 33.04
N SER A 623 -40.15 38.71 32.62
CA SER A 623 -40.93 37.84 31.73
C SER A 623 -41.97 37.04 32.51
N VAL A 624 -41.62 36.54 33.68
CA VAL A 624 -42.50 35.76 34.57
C VAL A 624 -43.65 36.63 35.11
N LEU A 625 -43.34 37.80 35.66
CA LEU A 625 -44.31 38.74 36.24
C LEU A 625 -45.18 39.44 35.19
N SER A 626 -44.92 39.23 33.90
CA SER A 626 -45.79 39.73 32.83
C SER A 626 -47.16 39.05 32.78
N GLY A 627 -47.34 37.95 33.52
CA GLY A 627 -48.61 37.22 33.67
C GLY A 627 -49.03 36.40 32.45
N LYS A 628 -48.17 36.28 31.42
CA LYS A 628 -48.43 35.48 30.22
C LYS A 628 -47.72 34.14 30.29
N ASP A 629 -48.37 33.10 29.81
CA ASP A 629 -47.74 31.77 29.69
C ASP A 629 -46.49 31.84 28.82
N GLY A 630 -45.42 31.19 29.28
CA GLY A 630 -44.15 31.21 28.57
C GLY A 630 -43.14 30.20 29.09
N ILE A 631 -42.04 30.10 28.34
CA ILE A 631 -40.89 29.30 28.73
C ILE A 631 -39.62 30.05 28.34
N VAL A 632 -38.66 30.09 29.25
CA VAL A 632 -37.38 30.76 29.07
C VAL A 632 -36.25 29.82 29.47
N ARG A 633 -35.14 29.91 28.72
CA ARG A 633 -33.89 29.21 29.05
C ARG A 633 -32.91 30.22 29.64
N LYS A 634 -32.39 29.95 30.83
CA LYS A 634 -31.41 30.80 31.50
C LYS A 634 -30.12 30.03 31.80
N GLY A 635 -28.96 30.67 31.60
CA GLY A 635 -27.64 30.07 31.82
C GLY A 635 -26.95 29.63 30.51
N GLU A 636 -25.66 29.28 30.62
CA GLU A 636 -24.84 28.80 29.51
C GLU A 636 -24.40 27.35 29.74
N GLY A 637 -24.21 26.60 28.65
CA GLY A 637 -23.78 25.20 28.72
C GLY A 637 -24.78 24.27 29.44
N ASP A 638 -24.22 23.29 30.16
CA ASP A 638 -24.95 22.18 30.78
C ASP A 638 -25.65 22.56 32.09
N GLU A 639 -25.29 23.70 32.68
CA GLU A 639 -25.91 24.25 33.90
C GLU A 639 -27.10 25.16 33.61
N ALA A 640 -27.45 25.36 32.33
CA ALA A 640 -28.63 26.12 31.97
C ALA A 640 -29.91 25.47 32.54
N ILE A 641 -30.93 26.27 32.82
CA ILE A 641 -32.21 25.84 33.39
C ILE A 641 -33.33 26.35 32.47
N TYR A 642 -34.29 25.47 32.18
CA TYR A 642 -35.57 25.84 31.60
C TYR A 642 -36.54 26.24 32.70
N ILE A 643 -37.21 27.37 32.52
CA ILE A 643 -38.22 27.89 33.44
C ILE A 643 -39.48 28.11 32.63
N SER A 644 -40.48 27.26 32.84
CA SER A 644 -41.83 27.44 32.31
C SER A 644 -42.68 28.15 33.36
N TYR A 645 -43.52 29.09 32.93
CA TYR A 645 -44.37 29.85 33.83
C TYR A 645 -45.75 30.04 33.23
N SER A 646 -46.77 29.99 34.08
CA SER A 646 -48.17 30.18 33.69
C SER A 646 -48.91 30.98 34.76
N GLY A 647 -49.67 31.98 34.31
CA GLY A 647 -50.45 32.86 35.19
C GLY A 647 -51.74 32.19 35.66
N ILE A 648 -52.22 32.54 36.85
CA ILE A 648 -53.48 32.05 37.41
C ILE A 648 -54.52 33.18 37.33
N PRO A 649 -55.45 33.19 36.35
CA PRO A 649 -56.27 34.36 36.01
C PRO A 649 -57.13 34.99 37.12
N LEU A 650 -57.55 34.21 38.13
CA LEU A 650 -58.34 34.70 39.27
C LEU A 650 -57.51 35.46 40.31
N THR A 651 -56.20 35.46 40.15
CA THR A 651 -55.21 36.08 41.05
C THR A 651 -54.14 36.77 40.22
N ASP A 652 -53.25 37.51 40.85
CA ASP A 652 -52.05 38.02 40.18
C ASP A 652 -50.85 37.06 40.32
N TRP A 653 -51.12 35.77 40.52
CA TRP A 653 -50.10 34.77 40.82
C TRP A 653 -49.60 34.07 39.56
N VAL A 654 -48.32 33.70 39.59
CA VAL A 654 -47.65 32.99 38.50
C VAL A 654 -46.98 31.74 39.07
N LEU A 655 -47.33 30.59 38.49
CA LEU A 655 -46.69 29.31 38.79
C LEU A 655 -45.49 29.11 37.86
N CYS A 656 -44.32 28.90 38.45
CA CYS A 656 -43.07 28.59 37.76
C CYS A 656 -42.69 27.12 37.98
N ILE A 657 -42.33 26.42 36.91
CA ILE A 657 -41.77 25.07 36.93
C ILE A 657 -40.42 25.09 36.23
N MET A 658 -39.40 24.56 36.89
CA MET A 658 -38.02 24.56 36.41
C MET A 658 -37.54 23.15 36.05
N SER A 659 -36.60 23.07 35.11
CA SER A 659 -35.86 21.84 34.85
C SER A 659 -34.44 22.15 34.36
N PRO A 660 -33.39 21.62 35.02
CA PRO A 660 -32.02 21.73 34.53
C PRO A 660 -31.84 21.09 33.14
N VAL A 661 -31.06 21.74 32.28
CA VAL A 661 -30.70 21.23 30.93
C VAL A 661 -29.87 19.95 31.03
N LYS A 662 -29.09 19.78 32.10
CA LYS A 662 -28.34 18.55 32.39
C LYS A 662 -29.20 17.28 32.32
N ASN A 663 -30.45 17.34 32.78
CA ASN A 663 -31.38 16.19 32.74
C ASN A 663 -31.72 15.75 31.31
N ILE A 664 -31.51 16.62 30.32
CA ILE A 664 -31.74 16.39 28.88
C ILE A 664 -30.46 15.91 28.19
N ILE A 665 -29.33 16.53 28.57
CA ILE A 665 -28.01 16.25 28.00
C ILE A 665 -27.53 14.86 28.39
N GLU A 666 -27.82 14.41 29.60
CA GLU A 666 -27.34 13.12 30.10
C GLU A 666 -27.78 11.93 29.22
N PRO A 667 -29.07 11.76 28.86
CA PRO A 667 -29.48 10.77 27.86
C PRO A 667 -28.83 10.94 26.48
N ALA A 668 -28.69 12.18 25.98
CA ALA A 668 -28.09 12.44 24.67
C ALA A 668 -26.57 12.12 24.64
N VAL A 669 -25.86 12.41 25.73
CA VAL A 669 -24.45 12.08 25.93
C VAL A 669 -24.27 10.57 26.06
N VAL A 670 -25.17 9.87 26.74
CA VAL A 670 -25.15 8.40 26.79
C VAL A 670 -25.34 7.79 25.39
N ILE A 671 -26.28 8.32 24.60
CA ILE A 671 -26.48 7.90 23.20
C ILE A 671 -25.21 8.14 22.38
N LYS A 672 -24.63 9.33 22.47
CA LYS A 672 -23.39 9.70 21.77
C LYS A 672 -22.23 8.78 22.15
N ASN A 673 -21.99 8.57 23.45
CA ASN A 673 -20.92 7.70 23.94
C ASN A 673 -21.12 6.24 23.51
N ASN A 674 -22.36 5.76 23.50
CA ASN A 674 -22.68 4.41 23.01
C ASN A 674 -22.42 4.29 21.51
N ILE A 675 -22.75 5.31 20.72
CA ILE A 675 -22.46 5.35 19.28
C ILE A 675 -20.95 5.40 19.02
N ASP A 676 -20.21 6.24 19.74
CA ASP A 676 -18.75 6.36 19.61
C ASP A 676 -18.07 5.02 19.94
N THR A 677 -18.43 4.42 21.08
CA THR A 677 -17.88 3.12 21.52
C THR A 677 -18.21 2.01 20.52
N ASN A 678 -19.46 1.94 20.04
CA ASN A 678 -19.86 0.96 19.03
C ASN A 678 -19.15 1.20 17.70
N THR A 679 -18.92 2.47 17.30
CA THR A 679 -18.21 2.82 16.07
C THR A 679 -16.73 2.44 16.16
N GLU A 680 -16.09 2.64 17.32
CA GLU A 680 -14.73 2.16 17.57
C GLU A 680 -14.64 0.63 17.51
N GLN A 681 -15.60 -0.08 18.12
CA GLN A 681 -15.66 -1.55 18.05
C GLN A 681 -15.89 -2.06 16.63
N VAL A 682 -16.77 -1.42 15.85
CA VAL A 682 -17.01 -1.75 14.45
C VAL A 682 -15.75 -1.48 13.62
N SER A 683 -15.07 -0.35 13.83
CA SER A 683 -13.80 -0.02 13.16
C SER A 683 -12.72 -1.07 13.45
N GLY A 684 -12.58 -1.49 14.71
CA GLY A 684 -11.68 -2.58 15.11
C GLY A 684 -12.02 -3.90 14.41
N THR A 685 -13.29 -4.31 14.45
CA THR A 685 -13.78 -5.55 13.82
C THR A 685 -13.60 -5.52 12.30
N VAL A 686 -13.82 -4.37 11.66
CA VAL A 686 -13.60 -4.17 10.23
C VAL A 686 -12.11 -4.28 9.90
N ASN A 687 -11.22 -3.68 10.70
CA ASN A 687 -9.77 -3.81 10.49
C ASN A 687 -9.30 -5.26 10.61
N ASP A 688 -9.81 -6.01 11.59
CA ASP A 688 -9.50 -7.43 11.75
C ASP A 688 -10.06 -8.25 10.58
N SER A 689 -11.28 -7.96 10.13
CA SER A 689 -11.89 -8.60 8.97
C SER A 689 -11.09 -8.33 7.68
N ILE A 690 -10.61 -7.11 7.49
CA ILE A 690 -9.75 -6.72 6.35
C ILE A 690 -8.44 -7.50 6.39
N ARG A 691 -7.80 -7.61 7.57
CA ARG A 691 -6.58 -8.41 7.74
C ARG A 691 -6.82 -9.87 7.37
N ILE A 692 -7.93 -10.46 7.84
CA ILE A 692 -8.31 -11.84 7.51
C ILE A 692 -8.54 -12.02 6.00
N ILE A 693 -9.25 -11.10 5.36
CA ILE A 693 -9.51 -11.16 3.91
C ILE A 693 -8.21 -11.07 3.11
N ILE A 694 -7.33 -10.11 3.42
CA ILE A 694 -6.02 -9.98 2.76
C ILE A 694 -5.23 -11.28 2.91
N MET A 695 -5.23 -11.86 4.12
CA MET A 695 -4.51 -13.09 4.39
C MET A 695 -5.07 -14.29 3.61
N ASN A 696 -6.40 -14.44 3.55
CA ASN A 696 -7.04 -15.49 2.77
C ASN A 696 -6.76 -15.35 1.28
N CYS A 697 -6.73 -14.12 0.75
CA CYS A 697 -6.31 -13.86 -0.63
C CYS A 697 -4.87 -14.32 -0.86
N LEU A 698 -3.92 -13.96 0.02
CA LEU A 698 -2.52 -14.40 -0.09
C LEU A 698 -2.37 -15.92 -0.10
N VAL A 699 -3.12 -16.64 0.75
CA VAL A 699 -3.11 -18.11 0.79
C VAL A 699 -3.67 -18.69 -0.52
N MET A 700 -4.82 -18.19 -0.98
CA MET A 700 -5.42 -18.63 -2.24
C MET A 700 -4.48 -18.40 -3.44
N PHE A 701 -3.76 -17.29 -3.44
CA PHE A 701 -2.78 -16.99 -4.47
C PHE A 701 -1.57 -17.91 -4.43
N ALA A 702 -1.05 -18.23 -3.25
CA ALA A 702 0.03 -19.21 -3.12
C ALA A 702 -0.40 -20.58 -3.69
N ILE A 703 -1.64 -21.00 -3.44
CA ILE A 703 -2.21 -22.23 -4.00
C ILE A 703 -2.32 -22.13 -5.53
N ILE A 704 -2.86 -21.03 -6.07
CA ILE A 704 -2.99 -20.83 -7.52
C ILE A 704 -1.62 -20.87 -8.21
N ILE A 705 -0.62 -20.18 -7.66
CA ILE A 705 0.74 -20.20 -8.21
C ILE A 705 1.31 -21.61 -8.19
N LEU A 706 1.12 -22.36 -7.11
CA LEU A 706 1.59 -23.74 -6.99
C LEU A 706 0.91 -24.66 -8.01
N VAL A 707 -0.40 -24.52 -8.21
CA VAL A 707 -1.17 -25.26 -9.21
C VAL A 707 -0.73 -24.90 -10.64
N ILE A 708 -0.56 -23.61 -10.95
CA ILE A 708 -0.07 -23.15 -12.27
C ILE A 708 1.34 -23.68 -12.51
N THR A 709 2.24 -23.59 -11.52
CA THR A 709 3.62 -24.08 -11.62
C THR A 709 3.65 -25.60 -11.87
N PHE A 710 2.83 -26.35 -11.14
CA PHE A 710 2.69 -27.78 -11.32
C PHE A 710 2.14 -28.13 -12.71
N TYR A 711 1.10 -27.43 -13.15
CA TYR A 711 0.47 -27.65 -14.46
C TYR A 711 1.41 -27.31 -15.62
N VAL A 712 2.08 -26.16 -15.55
CA VAL A 712 3.04 -25.69 -16.56
C VAL A 712 4.27 -26.60 -16.60
N GLY A 713 4.82 -27.01 -15.45
CA GLY A 713 5.93 -27.96 -15.40
C GLY A 713 5.59 -29.28 -16.08
N LYS A 714 4.39 -29.83 -15.80
CA LYS A 714 3.91 -31.06 -16.44
C LYS A 714 3.67 -30.89 -17.95
N ARG A 715 3.22 -29.71 -18.40
CA ARG A 715 2.98 -29.40 -19.82
C ARG A 715 4.27 -29.11 -20.60
N ALA A 716 5.25 -28.47 -19.98
CA ALA A 716 6.52 -28.16 -20.62
C ALA A 716 7.27 -29.43 -21.04
N GLY A 717 7.23 -30.48 -20.22
CA GLY A 717 7.79 -31.81 -20.56
C GLY A 717 7.24 -32.37 -21.88
N LYS A 718 5.93 -32.23 -22.13
CA LYS A 718 5.28 -32.67 -23.37
C LYS A 718 5.75 -31.94 -24.63
N ILE A 719 6.35 -30.75 -24.50
CA ILE A 719 6.91 -29.99 -25.61
C ILE A 719 8.40 -30.30 -25.77
N THR A 720 9.15 -30.39 -24.67
CA THR A 720 10.61 -30.58 -24.75
C THR A 720 11.09 -32.01 -24.89
N GLU A 721 10.37 -33.02 -24.37
CA GLU A 721 10.76 -34.42 -24.55
C GLU A 721 10.80 -34.83 -26.03
N PRO A 722 9.77 -34.52 -26.85
CA PRO A 722 9.81 -34.81 -28.29
C PRO A 722 10.97 -34.12 -29.00
N LEU A 723 11.24 -32.85 -28.69
CA LEU A 723 12.36 -32.08 -29.25
C LEU A 723 13.73 -32.67 -28.89
N LYS A 724 13.89 -33.19 -27.66
CA LYS A 724 15.13 -33.81 -27.20
C LYS A 724 15.34 -35.20 -27.79
N SER A 725 14.26 -35.97 -27.97
CA SER A 725 14.31 -37.25 -28.68
C SER A 725 14.73 -37.02 -30.13
N LEU A 726 14.10 -36.05 -30.80
CA LEU A 726 14.46 -35.62 -32.16
C LEU A 726 15.93 -35.16 -32.26
N GLU A 727 16.44 -34.36 -31.31
CA GLU A 727 17.86 -33.96 -31.27
C GLU A 727 18.79 -35.19 -31.24
N ASN A 728 18.50 -36.16 -30.37
CA ASN A 728 19.32 -37.36 -30.23
C ASN A 728 19.25 -38.27 -31.45
N ASP A 729 18.05 -38.47 -32.02
CA ASP A 729 17.86 -39.29 -33.21
C ASP A 729 18.60 -38.70 -34.41
N VAL A 730 18.53 -37.37 -34.57
CA VAL A 730 19.26 -36.66 -35.62
C VAL A 730 20.78 -36.76 -35.41
N LEU A 731 21.27 -36.68 -34.17
CA LEU A 731 22.70 -36.86 -33.84
C LEU A 731 23.21 -38.29 -34.09
N GLU A 732 22.37 -39.32 -33.93
CA GLU A 732 22.75 -40.69 -34.27
C GLU A 732 22.75 -40.91 -35.79
N ILE A 733 21.78 -40.33 -36.51
CA ILE A 733 21.75 -40.33 -37.97
C ILE A 733 22.99 -39.63 -38.55
N SER A 734 23.39 -38.49 -37.98
CA SER A 734 24.58 -37.74 -38.44
C SER A 734 25.90 -38.49 -38.23
N LYS A 735 25.94 -39.47 -37.31
CA LYS A 735 27.10 -40.36 -37.11
C LYS A 735 27.16 -41.53 -38.10
N GLY A 736 26.24 -41.58 -39.08
CA GLY A 736 26.21 -42.59 -40.14
C GLY A 736 25.27 -43.77 -39.89
N ASN A 737 24.47 -43.75 -38.81
CA ASN A 737 23.45 -44.76 -38.56
C ASN A 737 22.11 -44.37 -39.23
N PHE A 738 22.03 -44.56 -40.55
CA PHE A 738 20.84 -44.22 -41.35
C PHE A 738 19.68 -45.21 -41.19
N GLU A 739 19.78 -46.24 -40.34
CA GLU A 739 18.64 -47.10 -39.96
C GLU A 739 17.83 -46.50 -38.79
N GLN A 740 18.43 -45.60 -38.02
CA GLN A 740 17.72 -44.88 -36.97
C GLN A 740 16.57 -44.06 -37.56
N ARG A 741 15.43 -44.03 -36.87
CA ARG A 741 14.27 -43.20 -37.20
C ARG A 741 13.81 -42.47 -35.97
N THR A 742 13.29 -41.28 -36.16
CA THR A 742 12.65 -40.53 -35.09
C THR A 742 11.28 -41.11 -34.80
N ASP A 743 10.99 -41.40 -33.53
CA ASP A 743 9.69 -41.94 -33.06
C ASP A 743 8.69 -40.85 -32.63
N VAL A 744 9.03 -39.59 -32.86
CA VAL A 744 8.24 -38.44 -32.41
C VAL A 744 6.94 -38.32 -33.20
N THR A 745 5.82 -38.66 -32.57
CA THR A 745 4.48 -38.68 -33.18
C THR A 745 3.57 -37.53 -32.74
N THR A 746 4.11 -36.35 -32.41
CA THR A 746 3.26 -35.22 -32.01
C THR A 746 2.42 -34.71 -33.19
N ASP A 747 1.21 -34.19 -32.91
CA ASP A 747 0.28 -33.67 -33.92
C ASP A 747 0.41 -32.14 -34.03
N ASP A 748 1.66 -31.70 -34.19
CA ASP A 748 2.07 -30.30 -34.24
C ASP A 748 3.27 -30.13 -35.18
N GLU A 749 3.85 -28.93 -35.22
CA GLU A 749 5.00 -28.59 -36.04
C GLU A 749 6.22 -29.46 -35.72
N ILE A 750 6.36 -29.92 -34.46
CA ILE A 750 7.48 -30.79 -34.04
C ILE A 750 7.34 -32.16 -34.69
N GLY A 751 6.12 -32.72 -34.72
CA GLY A 751 5.88 -34.00 -35.39
C GLY A 751 5.94 -33.89 -36.91
N SER A 752 5.57 -32.74 -37.48
CA SER A 752 5.81 -32.47 -38.90
C SER A 752 7.29 -32.47 -39.23
N LEU A 753 8.12 -31.83 -38.39
CA LEU A 753 9.56 -31.81 -38.55
C LEU A 753 10.18 -33.21 -38.44
N ALA A 754 9.71 -34.02 -37.48
CA ALA A 754 10.15 -35.42 -37.32
C ALA A 754 9.82 -36.28 -38.55
N ARG A 755 8.62 -36.12 -39.15
CA ARG A 755 8.26 -36.81 -40.40
C ARG A 755 9.17 -36.41 -41.56
N THR A 756 9.39 -35.12 -41.77
CA THR A 756 10.29 -34.63 -42.83
C THR A 756 11.73 -35.15 -42.65
N PHE A 757 12.21 -35.27 -41.41
CA PHE A 757 13.54 -35.82 -41.12
C PHE A 757 13.63 -37.33 -41.42
N ASN A 758 12.58 -38.09 -41.10
CA ASN A 758 12.49 -39.50 -41.48
C ASN A 758 12.46 -39.67 -43.01
N ASP A 759 11.72 -38.83 -43.75
CA ASP A 759 11.68 -38.85 -45.22
C ASP A 759 13.06 -38.58 -45.85
N MET A 760 13.82 -37.63 -45.28
CA MET A 760 15.19 -37.34 -45.70
C MET A 760 16.12 -38.53 -45.43
N THR A 761 16.01 -39.15 -44.25
CA THR A 761 16.85 -40.29 -43.85
C THR A 761 16.55 -41.52 -44.71
N GLU A 762 15.28 -41.75 -45.03
CA GLU A 762 14.88 -42.80 -45.98
C GLU A 762 15.45 -42.55 -47.38
N SER A 763 15.41 -41.30 -47.85
CA SER A 763 16.01 -40.91 -49.14
C SER A 763 17.52 -41.14 -49.15
N LEU A 764 18.22 -40.80 -48.07
CA LEU A 764 19.67 -41.05 -47.92
C LEU A 764 20.00 -42.54 -47.83
N GLN A 765 19.23 -43.33 -47.09
CA GLN A 765 19.43 -44.77 -47.00
C GLN A 765 19.19 -45.46 -48.35
N LYS A 766 18.16 -45.04 -49.08
CA LYS A 766 17.89 -45.49 -50.44
C LYS A 766 19.03 -45.11 -51.38
N TYR A 767 19.54 -43.89 -51.30
CA TYR A 767 20.70 -43.43 -52.07
C TYR A 767 21.96 -44.27 -51.78
N ILE A 768 22.21 -44.62 -50.52
CA ILE A 768 23.34 -45.48 -50.10
C ILE A 768 23.15 -46.95 -50.52
N SER A 769 21.92 -47.46 -50.52
CA SER A 769 21.60 -48.82 -51.00
C SER A 769 21.72 -48.91 -52.52
N ASP A 770 21.22 -47.90 -53.23
CA ASP A 770 21.33 -47.77 -54.68
C ASP A 770 22.80 -47.63 -55.12
N LEU A 771 23.65 -46.98 -54.30
CA LEU A 771 25.11 -46.93 -54.45
C LEU A 771 25.80 -48.29 -54.31
N LYS A 772 25.23 -49.23 -53.53
CA LYS A 772 25.79 -50.59 -53.36
C LYS A 772 25.45 -51.52 -54.51
N GLU A 773 24.36 -51.29 -55.25
CA GLU A 773 23.88 -52.22 -56.26
C GLU A 773 24.40 -51.90 -57.69
N VAL A 774 24.88 -50.68 -57.95
CA VAL A 774 25.22 -50.26 -59.32
C VAL A 774 26.73 -50.09 -59.51
N THR A 775 27.43 -51.22 -59.63
CA THR A 775 28.67 -51.31 -60.42
C THR A 775 28.31 -51.44 -61.91
N ALA A 776 27.72 -50.39 -62.47
CA ALA A 776 27.57 -50.19 -63.92
C ALA A 776 27.51 -48.68 -64.21
N LYS A 777 28.72 -48.11 -64.23
CA LYS A 777 29.15 -46.74 -64.48
C LYS A 777 28.65 -46.17 -65.83
N GLU A 778 27.92 -45.05 -65.81
CA GLU A 778 28.33 -43.74 -66.36
C GLU A 778 27.13 -42.77 -66.55
N GLU A 779 25.95 -43.25 -66.96
CA GLU A 779 24.84 -42.34 -67.35
C GLU A 779 24.08 -41.70 -66.17
N ARG A 780 23.98 -42.39 -65.02
CA ARG A 780 23.19 -41.90 -63.87
C ARG A 780 23.91 -40.83 -63.05
N ILE A 781 25.25 -40.91 -62.95
CA ILE A 781 26.10 -39.89 -62.30
C ILE A 781 26.08 -38.59 -63.12
N ALA A 782 26.12 -38.67 -64.46
CA ALA A 782 25.96 -37.50 -65.32
C ALA A 782 24.60 -36.82 -65.11
N SER A 783 23.52 -37.58 -64.93
CA SER A 783 22.19 -37.03 -64.67
C SER A 783 22.07 -36.37 -63.29
N GLU A 784 22.60 -36.97 -62.22
CA GLU A 784 22.53 -36.42 -60.85
C GLU A 784 23.47 -35.22 -60.66
N LEU A 785 24.67 -35.26 -61.26
CA LEU A 785 25.57 -34.10 -61.29
C LEU A 785 25.03 -32.97 -62.17
N SER A 786 24.34 -33.26 -63.29
CA SER A 786 23.73 -32.21 -64.12
C SER A 786 22.69 -31.36 -63.38
N VAL A 787 22.00 -31.96 -62.40
CA VAL A 787 21.07 -31.23 -61.52
C VAL A 787 21.85 -30.31 -60.58
N ALA A 788 22.96 -30.79 -60.01
CA ALA A 788 23.83 -29.96 -59.16
C ALA A 788 24.49 -28.82 -59.95
N THR A 789 24.96 -29.08 -61.18
CA THR A 789 25.47 -28.06 -62.12
C THR A 789 24.42 -27.01 -62.40
N LYS A 790 23.18 -27.44 -62.69
CA LYS A 790 22.06 -26.52 -62.95
C LYS A 790 21.70 -25.69 -61.71
N ILE A 791 21.63 -26.31 -60.53
CA ILE A 791 21.37 -25.60 -59.27
C ILE A 791 22.45 -24.55 -59.02
N GLN A 792 23.72 -24.90 -59.18
CA GLN A 792 24.84 -23.97 -59.03
C GLN A 792 24.75 -22.81 -60.04
N ALA A 793 24.47 -23.10 -61.31
CA ALA A 793 24.31 -22.08 -62.34
C ALA A 793 23.13 -21.14 -62.03
N ASP A 794 22.00 -21.68 -61.55
CA ASP A 794 20.81 -20.91 -61.15
C ASP A 794 21.07 -20.06 -59.89
N MET A 795 22.07 -20.41 -59.08
CA MET A 795 22.48 -19.64 -57.91
C MET A 795 23.37 -18.45 -58.26
N LEU A 796 23.98 -18.39 -59.45
CA LEU A 796 24.78 -17.26 -59.92
C LEU A 796 23.94 -16.25 -60.71
N PRO A 797 24.29 -14.96 -60.72
CA PRO A 797 23.61 -13.99 -61.57
C PRO A 797 23.76 -14.34 -63.05
N SER A 798 22.70 -14.84 -63.68
CA SER A 798 22.73 -15.36 -65.06
C SER A 798 21.88 -14.55 -66.06
N LYS A 799 21.19 -13.51 -65.59
CA LYS A 799 20.40 -12.61 -66.45
C LYS A 799 21.23 -11.40 -66.81
N PHE A 800 21.51 -11.22 -68.10
CA PHE A 800 22.18 -10.07 -68.66
C PHE A 800 21.32 -9.41 -69.75
N PRO A 801 21.25 -8.07 -69.84
CA PRO A 801 21.85 -7.10 -68.92
C PRO A 801 21.24 -7.22 -67.51
N ALA A 802 22.08 -7.12 -66.48
CA ALA A 802 21.71 -7.38 -65.10
C ALA A 802 20.68 -6.40 -64.54
N TYR A 803 20.82 -5.13 -64.93
CA TYR A 803 19.96 -4.02 -64.52
C TYR A 803 19.56 -3.21 -65.76
N PRO A 804 18.62 -3.71 -66.59
CA PRO A 804 18.23 -3.06 -67.85
C PRO A 804 17.71 -1.62 -67.68
N GLU A 805 17.24 -1.28 -66.49
CA GLU A 805 16.73 0.04 -66.12
C GLU A 805 17.81 1.06 -65.71
N ARG A 806 19.06 0.61 -65.55
CA ARG A 806 20.20 1.45 -65.15
C ARG A 806 21.12 1.67 -66.35
N ASN A 807 21.49 2.93 -66.59
CA ASN A 807 22.38 3.32 -67.69
C ASN A 807 23.75 3.81 -67.21
N GLU A 808 23.93 3.93 -65.89
CA GLU A 808 25.12 4.49 -65.23
C GLU A 808 26.34 3.55 -65.30
N PHE A 809 26.13 2.27 -65.61
CA PHE A 809 27.16 1.23 -65.73
C PHE A 809 26.68 0.08 -66.62
N ASP A 810 27.61 -0.78 -67.03
CA ASP A 810 27.33 -2.08 -67.66
C ASP A 810 28.14 -3.17 -66.95
N ILE A 811 27.58 -4.38 -66.87
CA ILE A 811 28.20 -5.48 -66.14
C ILE A 811 27.91 -6.81 -66.84
N PHE A 812 28.96 -7.60 -67.01
CA PHE A 812 28.85 -8.94 -67.54
C PHE A 812 29.79 -9.87 -66.78
N ALA A 813 29.33 -11.10 -66.56
CA ALA A 813 30.11 -12.11 -65.85
C ALA A 813 29.84 -13.51 -66.40
N THR A 814 30.85 -14.37 -66.32
CA THR A 814 30.83 -15.74 -66.81
C THR A 814 31.59 -16.65 -65.87
N MET A 815 31.17 -17.91 -65.81
CA MET A 815 31.87 -18.97 -65.11
C MET A 815 31.82 -20.22 -65.98
N THR A 816 32.99 -20.80 -66.26
CA THR A 816 33.14 -22.09 -66.95
C THR A 816 33.77 -23.08 -65.98
N PRO A 817 33.00 -23.99 -65.37
CA PRO A 817 33.55 -24.97 -64.43
C PRO A 817 34.51 -25.97 -65.10
N ALA A 818 35.57 -26.37 -64.41
CA ALA A 818 36.50 -27.42 -64.88
C ALA A 818 35.97 -28.84 -64.65
N LYS A 819 35.03 -29.01 -63.70
CA LYS A 819 34.31 -30.25 -63.40
C LYS A 819 32.80 -30.01 -63.48
N GLU A 820 32.00 -31.01 -63.11
CA GLU A 820 30.54 -30.90 -63.16
C GLU A 820 30.00 -29.80 -62.23
N VAL A 821 30.64 -29.52 -61.09
CA VAL A 821 30.35 -28.36 -60.23
C VAL A 821 31.64 -27.71 -59.73
N GLY A 822 31.65 -26.38 -59.77
CA GLY A 822 32.80 -25.54 -59.44
C GLY A 822 32.86 -25.08 -57.97
N GLY A 823 34.01 -24.59 -57.54
CA GLY A 823 34.19 -23.86 -56.27
C GLY A 823 34.04 -22.35 -56.44
N ASP A 824 34.27 -21.85 -57.64
CA ASP A 824 34.21 -20.43 -57.96
C ASP A 824 32.80 -19.84 -57.88
N PHE A 825 32.74 -18.54 -57.59
CA PHE A 825 31.53 -17.76 -57.79
C PHE A 825 31.78 -16.27 -57.98
N TYR A 826 30.84 -15.63 -58.65
CA TYR A 826 30.65 -14.19 -58.63
C TYR A 826 29.26 -13.84 -58.12
N ASP A 827 29.14 -12.61 -57.62
CA ASP A 827 27.84 -12.01 -57.34
C ASP A 827 27.91 -10.49 -57.54
N PHE A 828 26.76 -9.90 -57.84
CA PHE A 828 26.60 -8.45 -57.82
C PHE A 828 25.18 -8.12 -57.40
N PHE A 829 25.03 -7.19 -56.46
CA PHE A 829 23.73 -6.82 -55.92
C PHE A 829 23.78 -5.43 -55.31
N PHE A 830 22.67 -4.71 -55.41
CA PHE A 830 22.48 -3.45 -54.71
C PHE A 830 22.27 -3.70 -53.21
N ILE A 831 23.04 -2.99 -52.37
CA ILE A 831 22.85 -2.94 -50.92
C ILE A 831 21.73 -1.95 -50.59
N ASP A 832 21.67 -0.85 -51.34
CA ASP A 832 20.61 0.16 -51.37
C ASP A 832 20.49 0.74 -52.78
N ASP A 833 19.75 1.84 -52.97
CA ASP A 833 19.47 2.41 -54.30
C ASP A 833 20.70 2.96 -55.05
N ASP A 834 21.85 3.15 -54.37
CA ASP A 834 23.06 3.78 -54.92
C ASP A 834 24.36 2.98 -54.71
N HIS A 835 24.37 1.99 -53.82
CA HIS A 835 25.57 1.18 -53.53
C HIS A 835 25.48 -0.22 -54.16
N LEU A 836 26.32 -0.47 -55.16
CA LEU A 836 26.46 -1.78 -55.82
C LEU A 836 27.62 -2.57 -55.21
N ALA A 837 27.34 -3.77 -54.70
CA ALA A 837 28.35 -4.72 -54.30
C ALA A 837 28.80 -5.58 -55.49
N LEU A 838 30.10 -5.79 -55.64
CA LEU A 838 30.73 -6.72 -56.58
C LEU A 838 31.54 -7.75 -55.80
N VAL A 839 31.33 -9.03 -56.09
CA VAL A 839 31.99 -10.16 -55.43
C VAL A 839 32.62 -11.06 -56.48
N MET A 840 33.88 -11.41 -56.27
CA MET A 840 34.58 -12.49 -56.97
C MET A 840 35.27 -13.37 -55.94
N ALA A 841 35.11 -14.69 -56.04
CA ALA A 841 35.63 -15.61 -55.05
C ALA A 841 35.88 -17.01 -55.61
N ASP A 842 36.82 -17.70 -54.99
CA ASP A 842 37.19 -19.09 -55.27
C ASP A 842 37.31 -19.87 -53.96
N VAL A 843 36.78 -21.09 -53.94
CA VAL A 843 36.80 -22.01 -52.81
C VAL A 843 37.82 -23.10 -53.06
N SER A 844 38.74 -23.31 -52.11
CA SER A 844 39.70 -24.40 -52.21
C SER A 844 39.04 -25.77 -52.26
N GLY A 845 39.49 -26.62 -53.19
CA GLY A 845 38.90 -27.93 -53.48
C GLY A 845 38.02 -27.90 -54.73
N LYS A 846 37.46 -29.05 -55.12
CA LYS A 846 36.63 -29.19 -56.34
C LYS A 846 35.47 -30.15 -56.11
N GLY A 847 34.41 -30.03 -56.90
CA GLY A 847 33.23 -30.89 -56.81
C GLY A 847 32.25 -30.45 -55.72
N VAL A 848 31.33 -31.34 -55.35
CA VAL A 848 30.15 -31.01 -54.51
C VAL A 848 30.49 -30.32 -53.18
N PRO A 849 31.52 -30.73 -52.40
CA PRO A 849 31.85 -30.05 -51.15
C PRO A 849 32.26 -28.58 -51.34
N ALA A 850 33.06 -28.27 -52.37
CA ALA A 850 33.47 -26.90 -52.69
C ALA A 850 32.26 -26.07 -53.15
N ALA A 851 31.39 -26.65 -53.98
CA ALA A 851 30.15 -26.00 -54.42
C ALA A 851 29.19 -25.69 -53.25
N LEU A 852 29.05 -26.58 -52.27
CA LEU A 852 28.25 -26.31 -51.07
C LEU A 852 28.85 -25.19 -50.22
N PHE A 853 30.18 -25.20 -50.04
CA PHE A 853 30.88 -24.17 -49.27
C PHE A 853 30.82 -22.81 -49.96
N MET A 854 30.88 -22.78 -51.29
CA MET A 854 30.60 -21.61 -52.13
C MET A 854 29.23 -21.02 -51.83
N VAL A 855 28.17 -21.83 -51.81
CA VAL A 855 26.79 -21.35 -51.57
C VAL A 855 26.66 -20.72 -50.18
N ILE A 856 27.31 -21.33 -49.17
CA ILE A 856 27.33 -20.80 -47.80
C ILE A 856 28.08 -19.46 -47.78
N ALA A 857 29.28 -19.39 -48.34
CA ALA A 857 30.10 -18.18 -48.37
C ALA A 857 29.37 -17.04 -49.10
N LYS A 858 28.83 -17.30 -50.29
CA LYS A 858 28.03 -16.35 -51.06
C LYS A 858 26.84 -15.81 -50.26
N THR A 859 26.08 -16.69 -49.63
CA THR A 859 24.89 -16.33 -48.86
C THR A 859 25.25 -15.47 -47.64
N LEU A 860 26.32 -15.82 -46.93
CA LEU A 860 26.80 -15.07 -45.77
C LEU A 860 27.31 -13.67 -46.16
N ILE A 861 28.08 -13.57 -47.26
CA ILE A 861 28.55 -12.28 -47.78
C ILE A 861 27.35 -11.39 -48.13
N LYS A 862 26.40 -11.91 -48.91
CA LYS A 862 25.23 -11.15 -49.34
C LYS A 862 24.36 -10.70 -48.17
N ASN A 863 23.98 -11.62 -47.28
CA ASN A 863 23.14 -11.29 -46.13
C ASN A 863 23.81 -10.27 -45.21
N ARG A 864 25.12 -10.43 -44.94
CA ARG A 864 25.83 -9.49 -44.08
C ARG A 864 25.97 -8.11 -44.74
N ALA A 865 26.22 -8.06 -46.05
CA ALA A 865 26.28 -6.82 -46.82
C ALA A 865 24.94 -6.08 -46.83
N MET A 866 23.81 -6.80 -46.99
CA MET A 866 22.46 -6.21 -46.92
C MET A 866 22.10 -5.66 -45.53
N MET A 867 22.74 -6.15 -44.46
CA MET A 867 22.60 -5.59 -43.11
C MET A 867 23.50 -4.35 -42.87
N GLY A 868 24.26 -3.93 -43.89
CA GLY A 868 25.20 -2.81 -43.82
C GLY A 868 26.55 -3.15 -43.19
N GLY A 869 27.55 -2.33 -43.53
CA GLY A 869 28.94 -2.44 -43.07
C GLY A 869 29.92 -2.22 -44.22
N THR A 870 31.19 -1.96 -43.90
CA THR A 870 32.24 -1.86 -44.94
C THR A 870 32.70 -3.25 -45.40
N PRO A 871 33.37 -3.39 -46.56
CA PRO A 871 33.89 -4.69 -47.01
C PRO A 871 34.78 -5.39 -45.97
N SER A 872 35.59 -4.64 -45.23
CA SER A 872 36.39 -5.17 -44.11
C SER A 872 35.53 -5.81 -43.02
N GLU A 873 34.46 -5.13 -42.59
CA GLU A 873 33.57 -5.59 -41.53
C GLU A 873 32.74 -6.80 -41.98
N ILE A 874 32.28 -6.78 -43.23
CA ILE A 874 31.54 -7.88 -43.85
C ILE A 874 32.43 -9.13 -43.88
N LEU A 875 33.61 -9.05 -44.47
CA LEU A 875 34.52 -10.19 -44.57
C LEU A 875 35.00 -10.68 -43.19
N SER A 876 35.22 -9.79 -42.23
CA SER A 876 35.59 -10.19 -40.85
C SER A 876 34.47 -10.98 -40.16
N TYR A 877 33.20 -10.57 -40.35
CA TYR A 877 32.06 -11.31 -39.83
C TYR A 877 31.89 -12.66 -40.51
N VAL A 878 31.93 -12.66 -41.85
CA VAL A 878 31.77 -13.87 -42.66
C VAL A 878 32.87 -14.88 -42.36
N ASN A 879 34.12 -14.44 -42.20
CA ASN A 879 35.22 -15.31 -41.82
C ASN A 879 34.94 -16.10 -40.53
N ASN A 880 34.41 -15.44 -39.50
CA ASN A 880 34.13 -16.12 -38.23
C ASN A 880 32.98 -17.13 -38.37
N GLN A 881 31.96 -16.80 -39.17
CA GLN A 881 30.85 -17.72 -39.46
C GLN A 881 31.30 -18.92 -40.30
N LEU A 882 32.16 -18.71 -41.29
CA LEU A 882 32.72 -19.80 -42.09
C LEU A 882 33.73 -20.67 -41.32
N CYS A 883 34.38 -20.14 -40.28
CA CYS A 883 35.23 -20.96 -39.40
C CYS A 883 34.42 -21.88 -38.46
N GLU A 884 33.14 -21.59 -38.22
CA GLU A 884 32.29 -22.37 -37.32
C GLU A 884 31.81 -23.65 -38.02
N GLY A 885 32.36 -24.81 -37.63
CA GLY A 885 31.97 -26.11 -38.21
C GLY A 885 32.70 -26.49 -39.51
N ASN A 886 33.80 -25.82 -39.87
CA ASN A 886 34.61 -26.15 -41.04
C ASN A 886 35.58 -27.34 -40.80
N GLU A 887 35.03 -28.54 -40.63
CA GLU A 887 35.83 -29.78 -40.43
C GLU A 887 36.64 -30.20 -41.67
N ALA A 888 36.25 -29.70 -42.85
CA ALA A 888 36.90 -30.00 -44.13
C ALA A 888 38.11 -29.10 -44.42
N GLU A 889 38.44 -28.16 -43.53
CA GLU A 889 39.56 -27.21 -43.65
C GLU A 889 39.56 -26.42 -44.99
N LEU A 890 38.37 -26.18 -45.57
CA LEU A 890 38.21 -25.41 -46.80
C LEU A 890 38.42 -23.92 -46.53
N PHE A 891 38.91 -23.17 -47.51
CA PHE A 891 39.05 -21.72 -47.43
C PHE A 891 38.51 -21.08 -48.70
N VAL A 892 38.15 -19.80 -48.60
CA VAL A 892 37.62 -19.04 -49.74
C VAL A 892 38.46 -17.80 -49.96
N THR A 893 39.06 -17.67 -51.13
CA THR A 893 39.64 -16.40 -51.56
C THR A 893 38.50 -15.48 -51.99
N THR A 894 38.50 -14.21 -51.59
CA THR A 894 37.40 -13.30 -51.96
C THR A 894 37.88 -11.88 -52.20
N TRP A 895 37.43 -11.30 -53.31
CA TRP A 895 37.45 -9.87 -53.55
C TRP A 895 36.03 -9.31 -53.46
N LEU A 896 35.81 -8.37 -52.55
CA LEU A 896 34.54 -7.68 -52.36
C LEU A 896 34.75 -6.18 -52.51
N ALA A 897 34.03 -5.55 -53.44
CA ALA A 897 33.93 -4.11 -53.56
C ALA A 897 32.48 -3.62 -53.36
N ILE A 898 32.33 -2.44 -52.77
CA ILE A 898 31.06 -1.71 -52.70
C ILE A 898 31.30 -0.36 -53.36
N ILE A 899 30.57 -0.07 -54.43
CA ILE A 899 30.72 1.12 -55.28
C ILE A 899 29.47 1.97 -55.18
N GLU A 900 29.63 3.23 -54.78
CA GLU A 900 28.61 4.26 -54.88
C GLU A 900 28.48 4.69 -56.36
N ILE A 901 27.39 4.28 -57.01
CA ILE A 901 27.17 4.49 -58.45
C ILE A 901 27.03 5.97 -58.79
N SER A 902 26.49 6.78 -57.89
CA SER A 902 26.33 8.22 -58.12
C SER A 902 27.65 9.00 -58.18
N THR A 903 28.71 8.52 -57.50
CA THR A 903 30.01 9.22 -57.42
C THR A 903 31.15 8.48 -58.08
N GLY A 904 31.03 7.16 -58.26
CA GLY A 904 32.12 6.29 -58.70
C GLY A 904 33.10 5.93 -57.58
N LYS A 905 32.83 6.33 -56.33
CA LYS A 905 33.68 5.97 -55.18
C LYS A 905 33.42 4.54 -54.75
N GLY A 906 34.49 3.77 -54.62
CA GLY A 906 34.46 2.38 -54.21
C GLY A 906 35.34 2.11 -53.00
N ILE A 907 34.87 1.20 -52.14
CA ILE A 907 35.67 0.59 -51.09
C ILE A 907 35.79 -0.89 -51.43
N ALA A 908 37.00 -1.45 -51.43
CA ALA A 908 37.24 -2.87 -51.64
C ALA A 908 38.02 -3.51 -50.50
N SER A 909 37.83 -4.81 -50.29
CA SER A 909 38.67 -5.65 -49.46
C SER A 909 39.03 -6.92 -50.23
N ASN A 910 40.32 -7.29 -50.18
CA ASN A 910 40.84 -8.49 -50.81
C ASN A 910 41.31 -9.48 -49.72
N ALA A 911 40.60 -10.60 -49.63
CA ALA A 911 40.86 -11.76 -48.78
C ALA A 911 41.59 -12.85 -49.58
N GLY A 912 42.85 -12.59 -49.95
CA GLY A 912 43.73 -13.57 -50.59
C GLY A 912 43.39 -13.90 -52.04
N HIS A 913 42.56 -13.11 -52.70
CA HIS A 913 42.09 -13.31 -54.08
C HIS A 913 42.96 -12.56 -55.10
N GLU A 914 42.78 -12.86 -56.40
CA GLU A 914 43.55 -12.21 -57.46
C GLU A 914 43.36 -10.69 -57.56
N TYR A 915 44.36 -10.02 -58.12
CA TYR A 915 44.33 -8.57 -58.28
C TYR A 915 43.34 -8.13 -59.37
N PRO A 916 42.42 -7.19 -59.11
CA PRO A 916 41.59 -6.62 -60.16
C PRO A 916 42.47 -5.91 -61.20
N ALA A 917 42.14 -6.08 -62.48
CA ALA A 917 42.69 -5.26 -63.55
C ALA A 917 41.76 -4.05 -63.78
N ILE A 918 42.31 -2.85 -63.81
CA ILE A 918 41.54 -1.62 -63.99
C ILE A 918 42.02 -0.92 -65.26
N ARG A 919 41.07 -0.52 -66.10
CA ARG A 919 41.30 0.37 -67.24
C ARG A 919 40.82 1.77 -66.89
N ARG A 920 41.66 2.77 -67.13
CA ARG A 920 41.31 4.18 -66.96
C ARG A 920 40.91 4.80 -68.30
N GLY A 921 39.63 5.13 -68.50
CA GLY A 921 39.08 5.60 -69.77
C GLY A 921 39.49 4.73 -70.98
N ASN A 922 40.07 5.35 -72.01
CA ASN A 922 40.58 4.66 -73.20
C ASN A 922 42.03 4.13 -73.04
N GLY A 923 42.54 4.04 -71.81
CA GLY A 923 43.86 3.49 -71.52
C GLY A 923 43.94 1.96 -71.64
N SER A 924 45.04 1.40 -71.15
CA SER A 924 45.21 -0.06 -70.99
C SER A 924 44.72 -0.54 -69.62
N PHE A 925 44.26 -1.79 -69.56
CA PHE A 925 44.09 -2.54 -68.32
C PHE A 925 45.44 -2.77 -67.64
N GLU A 926 45.51 -2.44 -66.36
CA GLU A 926 46.67 -2.69 -65.48
C GLU A 926 46.21 -3.31 -64.16
N LEU A 927 47.03 -4.18 -63.56
CA LEU A 927 46.71 -4.77 -62.26
C LEU A 927 46.77 -3.72 -61.15
N TYR A 928 45.68 -3.60 -60.41
CA TYR A 928 45.59 -2.73 -59.24
C TYR A 928 46.08 -3.44 -57.98
N LYS A 929 47.41 -3.44 -57.80
CA LYS A 929 48.08 -4.19 -56.73
C LYS A 929 47.89 -3.53 -55.36
N GLN A 930 47.24 -4.25 -54.44
CA GLN A 930 47.05 -3.86 -53.04
C GLN A 930 47.56 -4.95 -52.08
N LYS A 931 47.66 -4.66 -50.78
CA LYS A 931 48.06 -5.68 -49.81
C LYS A 931 46.89 -6.62 -49.51
N HIS A 932 47.04 -7.91 -49.81
CA HIS A 932 46.05 -8.93 -49.46
C HIS A 932 45.94 -9.12 -47.95
N SER A 933 44.71 -9.42 -47.50
CA SER A 933 44.48 -10.15 -46.25
C SER A 933 44.58 -11.65 -46.53
N ALA A 934 44.60 -12.50 -45.50
CA ALA A 934 44.49 -13.95 -45.70
C ALA A 934 43.11 -14.33 -46.27
N ALA A 935 42.96 -15.54 -46.79
CA ALA A 935 41.68 -16.07 -47.27
C ALA A 935 40.65 -16.19 -46.13
N LEU A 936 39.36 -16.16 -46.48
CA LEU A 936 38.28 -16.44 -45.54
C LEU A 936 38.35 -17.89 -45.07
N ALA A 937 37.89 -18.12 -43.84
CA ALA A 937 37.87 -19.42 -43.16
C ALA A 937 39.25 -20.01 -42.83
N ALA A 938 40.35 -19.29 -43.11
CA ALA A 938 41.70 -19.74 -42.77
C ALA A 938 42.01 -19.67 -41.26
N MET A 939 41.47 -18.67 -40.55
CA MET A 939 41.64 -18.54 -39.10
C MET A 939 40.54 -17.67 -38.49
N GLU A 940 39.98 -18.10 -37.36
CA GLU A 940 38.95 -17.35 -36.62
C GLU A 940 39.50 -16.03 -36.04
N GLY A 941 38.65 -15.01 -35.96
CA GLY A 941 38.99 -13.70 -35.38
C GLY A 941 39.85 -12.81 -36.27
N MET A 942 40.12 -13.19 -37.52
CA MET A 942 40.88 -12.37 -38.45
C MET A 942 40.16 -11.08 -38.82
N ARG A 943 40.93 -10.01 -38.97
CA ARG A 943 40.47 -8.70 -39.46
C ARG A 943 40.99 -8.46 -40.87
N PHE A 944 40.09 -8.03 -41.74
CA PHE A 944 40.39 -7.79 -43.16
C PHE A 944 40.72 -6.32 -43.39
N LYS A 945 41.66 -6.03 -44.30
CA LYS A 945 41.99 -4.66 -44.68
C LYS A 945 41.15 -4.24 -45.87
N GLN A 946 40.73 -2.98 -45.88
CA GLN A 946 40.07 -2.36 -47.03
C GLN A 946 40.93 -1.25 -47.63
N TYR A 947 40.68 -0.93 -48.89
CA TYR A 947 41.27 0.19 -49.60
C TYR A 947 40.17 0.90 -50.39
N GLU A 948 40.39 2.19 -50.66
CA GLU A 948 39.47 3.03 -51.41
C GLU A 948 40.00 3.20 -52.84
N PHE A 949 39.08 3.30 -53.79
CA PHE A 949 39.35 3.63 -55.18
C PHE A 949 38.21 4.50 -55.70
N GLU A 950 38.46 5.23 -56.78
CA GLU A 950 37.46 6.07 -57.43
C GLU A 950 37.49 5.75 -58.93
N LEU A 951 36.32 5.63 -59.55
CA LEU A 951 36.13 5.38 -60.98
C LEU A 951 35.66 6.67 -61.66
N ALA A 952 36.32 7.03 -62.74
CA ALA A 952 35.84 8.06 -63.65
C ALA A 952 34.92 7.44 -64.71
N PRO A 953 33.93 8.17 -65.25
CA PRO A 953 33.19 7.72 -66.42
C PRO A 953 34.10 7.25 -67.56
N GLY A 954 33.87 6.04 -68.05
CA GLY A 954 34.70 5.33 -69.03
C GLY A 954 35.71 4.35 -68.43
N ASP A 955 35.85 4.29 -67.10
CA ASP A 955 36.71 3.30 -66.44
C ASP A 955 36.07 1.91 -66.40
N SER A 956 36.90 0.88 -66.47
CA SER A 956 36.47 -0.53 -66.37
C SER A 956 37.23 -1.26 -65.26
N ILE A 957 36.53 -2.13 -64.55
CA ILE A 957 37.11 -3.11 -63.63
C ILE A 957 36.93 -4.50 -64.23
N TYR A 958 38.00 -5.28 -64.24
CA TYR A 958 38.00 -6.70 -64.56
C TYR A 958 38.51 -7.47 -63.35
N VAL A 959 37.70 -8.41 -62.87
CA VAL A 959 38.06 -9.34 -61.79
C VAL A 959 37.87 -10.77 -62.27
N TYR A 960 38.70 -11.67 -61.77
CA TYR A 960 38.84 -13.02 -62.27
C TYR A 960 39.39 -13.94 -61.20
N THR A 961 39.14 -15.24 -61.35
CA THR A 961 39.73 -16.29 -60.52
C THR A 961 41.05 -16.78 -61.12
N ASP A 962 41.87 -17.43 -60.31
CA ASP A 962 43.19 -17.93 -60.71
C ASP A 962 43.13 -18.90 -61.91
N GLY A 963 42.02 -19.61 -62.12
CA GLY A 963 41.79 -20.45 -63.30
C GLY A 963 41.95 -19.73 -64.65
N VAL A 964 41.88 -18.40 -64.71
CA VAL A 964 42.28 -17.62 -65.90
C VAL A 964 43.80 -17.60 -66.09
N ALA A 965 44.55 -17.22 -65.06
CA ALA A 965 46.00 -17.07 -65.15
C ALA A 965 46.73 -18.43 -65.10
N GLU A 966 46.13 -19.41 -64.43
CA GLU A 966 46.63 -20.78 -64.28
C GLU A 966 46.12 -21.74 -65.36
N ALA A 967 45.32 -21.25 -66.33
CA ALA A 967 44.97 -22.03 -67.50
C ALA A 967 46.24 -22.60 -68.17
N THR A 968 46.26 -23.91 -68.39
CA THR A 968 47.50 -24.65 -68.71
C THR A 968 47.39 -25.32 -70.07
N ASP A 969 48.42 -25.17 -70.91
CA ASP A 969 48.50 -25.83 -72.22
C ASP A 969 49.02 -27.28 -72.12
N SER A 970 49.09 -27.99 -73.27
CA SER A 970 49.60 -29.37 -73.32
C SER A 970 51.07 -29.53 -72.91
N ASP A 971 51.85 -28.44 -72.92
CA ASP A 971 53.26 -28.39 -72.52
C ASP A 971 53.43 -27.98 -71.05
N ASN A 972 52.34 -27.96 -70.27
CA ASN A 972 52.27 -27.52 -68.88
C ASN A 972 52.74 -26.07 -68.66
N GLN A 973 52.59 -25.19 -69.65
CA GLN A 973 52.83 -23.76 -69.49
C GLN A 973 51.55 -23.05 -69.06
N LEU A 974 51.68 -22.15 -68.07
CA LEU A 974 50.57 -21.31 -67.62
C LEU A 974 50.29 -20.20 -68.64
N TYR A 975 49.02 -19.86 -68.83
CA TYR A 975 48.58 -18.73 -69.65
C TYR A 975 49.21 -17.44 -69.11
N GLY A 976 49.14 -17.26 -67.80
CA GLY A 976 49.81 -16.20 -67.06
C GLY A 976 49.10 -14.85 -67.16
N THR A 977 49.37 -14.00 -66.17
CA THR A 977 48.74 -12.67 -66.06
C THR A 977 49.15 -11.74 -67.21
N ASP A 978 50.35 -11.90 -67.76
CA ASP A 978 50.82 -11.06 -68.89
C ASP A 978 49.97 -11.30 -70.15
N ARG A 979 49.67 -12.56 -70.50
CA ARG A 979 48.81 -12.87 -71.66
C ARG A 979 47.37 -12.44 -71.45
N MET A 980 46.87 -12.55 -70.21
CA MET A 980 45.55 -12.05 -69.84
C MET A 980 45.45 -10.53 -70.04
N LEU A 981 46.45 -9.77 -69.57
CA LEU A 981 46.50 -8.31 -69.81
C LEU A 981 46.62 -7.99 -71.30
N ASP A 982 47.42 -8.74 -72.07
CA ASP A 982 47.50 -8.57 -73.52
C ASP A 982 46.14 -8.82 -74.21
N ALA A 983 45.41 -9.85 -73.79
CA ALA A 983 44.08 -10.16 -74.32
C ALA A 983 43.06 -9.06 -73.98
N LEU A 984 43.02 -8.59 -72.73
CA LEU A 984 42.19 -7.46 -72.31
C LEU A 984 42.50 -6.19 -73.11
N ASN A 985 43.78 -5.93 -73.39
CA ASN A 985 44.22 -4.73 -74.09
C ASN A 985 44.03 -4.78 -75.61
N LYS A 986 43.91 -5.96 -76.22
CA LYS A 986 43.58 -6.10 -77.66
C LYS A 986 42.15 -5.67 -78.00
N CYS A 987 41.23 -5.80 -77.05
CA CYS A 987 39.81 -5.46 -77.20
C CYS A 987 39.37 -4.42 -76.18
N SER A 988 40.25 -3.49 -75.80
CA SER A 988 40.08 -2.61 -74.63
C SER A 988 38.83 -1.74 -74.66
N VAL A 989 38.24 -1.41 -75.83
CA VAL A 989 37.04 -0.55 -75.98
C VAL A 989 35.77 -1.36 -76.31
N ALA A 990 35.76 -2.66 -76.03
CA ALA A 990 34.59 -3.51 -76.26
C ALA A 990 33.64 -3.50 -75.06
N GLU A 991 32.35 -3.76 -75.32
CA GLU A 991 31.36 -3.98 -74.25
C GLU A 991 31.76 -5.18 -73.38
N PRO A 992 31.41 -5.19 -72.07
CA PRO A 992 31.85 -6.22 -71.13
C PRO A 992 31.69 -7.66 -71.64
N GLU A 993 30.57 -7.99 -72.30
CA GLU A 993 30.33 -9.32 -72.89
C GLU A 993 31.33 -9.68 -73.99
N LYS A 994 31.61 -8.74 -74.90
CA LYS A 994 32.58 -8.94 -75.99
C LYS A 994 34.01 -9.01 -75.46
N LEU A 995 34.32 -8.23 -74.43
CA LEU A 995 35.63 -8.27 -73.77
C LEU A 995 35.87 -9.63 -73.11
N LEU A 996 34.91 -10.12 -72.29
CA LEU A 996 35.02 -11.42 -71.65
C LEU A 996 35.09 -12.57 -72.68
N SER A 997 34.32 -12.47 -73.76
CA SER A 997 34.36 -13.45 -74.86
C SER A 997 35.72 -13.48 -75.57
N ALA A 998 36.34 -12.33 -75.79
CA ALA A 998 37.66 -12.23 -76.42
C ALA A 998 38.77 -12.79 -75.50
N VAL A 999 38.68 -12.55 -74.19
CA VAL A 999 39.61 -13.14 -73.22
C VAL A 999 39.42 -14.66 -73.18
N LYS A 1000 38.18 -15.16 -73.11
CA LYS A 1000 37.90 -16.60 -73.14
C LYS A 1000 38.44 -17.26 -74.41
N GLN A 1001 38.22 -16.65 -75.57
CA GLN A 1001 38.75 -17.15 -76.83
C GLN A 1001 40.29 -17.19 -76.82
N SER A 1002 40.96 -16.17 -76.28
CA SER A 1002 42.42 -16.19 -76.17
C SER A 1002 42.94 -17.28 -75.22
N ILE A 1003 42.19 -17.62 -74.17
CA ILE A 1003 42.50 -18.74 -73.29
C ILE A 1003 42.31 -20.06 -74.05
N ASP A 1004 41.20 -20.23 -74.76
CA ASP A 1004 40.91 -21.46 -75.52
C ASP A 1004 41.92 -21.72 -76.63
N GLU A 1005 42.35 -20.66 -77.33
CA GLU A 1005 43.42 -20.74 -78.34
C GLU A 1005 44.78 -21.12 -77.75
N PHE A 1006 45.05 -20.74 -76.49
CA PHE A 1006 46.28 -21.08 -75.79
C PHE A 1006 46.26 -22.51 -75.23
N VAL A 1007 45.16 -22.89 -74.58
CA VAL A 1007 44.98 -24.22 -73.96
C VAL A 1007 44.88 -25.33 -75.02
N GLY A 1008 44.26 -25.05 -76.17
CA GLY A 1008 44.07 -26.03 -77.24
C GLY A 1008 43.16 -27.18 -76.80
N ASP A 1009 43.61 -28.43 -77.03
CA ASP A 1009 42.86 -29.65 -76.66
C ASP A 1009 43.15 -30.12 -75.21
N ALA A 1010 43.93 -29.37 -74.42
CA ALA A 1010 44.24 -29.75 -73.04
C ALA A 1010 43.00 -29.63 -72.13
N PRO A 1011 42.81 -30.53 -71.14
CA PRO A 1011 41.70 -30.45 -70.21
C PRO A 1011 41.82 -29.23 -69.30
N GLN A 1012 40.69 -28.57 -69.04
CA GLN A 1012 40.66 -27.41 -68.15
C GLN A 1012 41.14 -27.79 -66.74
N PHE A 1013 42.09 -27.03 -66.20
CA PHE A 1013 42.71 -27.32 -64.91
C PHE A 1013 41.85 -26.83 -63.74
N ASP A 1014 41.36 -25.59 -63.79
CA ASP A 1014 40.51 -24.96 -62.79
C ASP A 1014 39.34 -24.18 -63.37
N ASP A 1015 38.36 -23.83 -62.53
CA ASP A 1015 37.20 -23.03 -62.92
C ASP A 1015 37.63 -21.67 -63.50
N ILE A 1016 37.07 -21.29 -64.65
CA ILE A 1016 37.38 -20.01 -65.30
C ILE A 1016 36.23 -19.05 -65.02
N THR A 1017 36.44 -18.14 -64.07
CA THR A 1017 35.42 -17.15 -63.68
C THR A 1017 35.92 -15.74 -63.91
N MET A 1018 35.08 -14.94 -64.56
CA MET A 1018 35.42 -13.59 -65.00
C MET A 1018 34.23 -12.65 -64.84
N LEU A 1019 34.48 -11.42 -64.40
CA LEU A 1019 33.50 -10.35 -64.33
C LEU A 1019 34.13 -9.05 -64.81
N CYS A 1020 33.41 -8.35 -65.69
CA CYS A 1020 33.77 -7.01 -66.14
C CYS A 1020 32.65 -6.03 -65.79
N PHE A 1021 33.05 -4.90 -65.21
CA PHE A 1021 32.18 -3.78 -64.82
C PHE A 1021 32.69 -2.50 -65.48
N ASP A 1022 31.87 -1.91 -66.34
CA ASP A 1022 32.11 -0.61 -66.98
C ASP A 1022 31.32 0.47 -66.26
N TYR A 1023 31.99 1.56 -65.88
CA TYR A 1023 31.33 2.70 -65.24
C TYR A 1023 31.14 3.85 -66.23
N TYR A 1024 29.90 4.33 -66.40
CA TYR A 1024 29.56 5.45 -67.28
C TYR A 1024 29.16 6.72 -66.52
N GLY A 1025 28.92 6.62 -65.20
CA GLY A 1025 28.50 7.73 -64.35
C GLY A 1025 27.06 8.18 -64.57
N LYS A 1026 26.64 9.22 -63.85
CA LYS A 1026 25.23 9.70 -63.81
C LYS A 1026 24.63 10.06 -65.17
N ASP A 1027 25.45 10.51 -66.11
CA ASP A 1027 25.00 10.91 -67.45
C ASP A 1027 24.72 9.70 -68.36
N GLY A 1028 25.07 8.49 -67.88
CA GLY A 1028 24.82 7.22 -68.55
C GLY A 1028 25.76 6.92 -69.71
N LYS A 1029 25.63 5.71 -70.29
CA LYS A 1029 26.38 5.30 -71.50
C LYS A 1029 26.14 6.33 -72.62
N ILE A 1030 27.17 7.08 -72.99
CA ILE A 1030 27.13 7.97 -74.16
C ILE A 1030 27.13 7.07 -75.40
N ILE A 1031 25.95 6.88 -76.00
CA ILE A 1031 25.72 6.03 -77.20
C ILE A 1031 26.44 6.59 -78.42
#